data_AF-A0A2V9JDW7-F1
#
_entry.id   AF-A0A2V9JDW7-F1
#
_cell.length_a   1.000
_cell.length_b   1.000
_cell.length_c   1.000
_cell.angle_alpha   90.00
_cell.angle_beta   90.00
_cell.angle_gamma   90.00
#
_symmetry.space_group_name_H-M   'P 1'
#
loop_
_entity.id
_entity.type
_entity.pdbx_description
1 polymer ?
#
loop_
_entity_poly.entity_id
_entity_poly.type
_entity_poly.pdbx_seq_one_letter_code
_entity_poly.pdbx_strand_id
1 'polypeptide(L)'
;MAVTRSTPEDREHLRERLAHLAAPRSRSAEGFFLGAVSAVIVLGLCLVYRAKVAGFRDPQQAPGARILNLKTLSSPDALLPYLGFLSDPDDRLLASKSIFDFVRDRGIEGIADLRAVRIPAGRIEASHGLDYFASRLRDLRKITGTAAPAVPVFDAAQLRQIRPFLVVRTQGKFGRTVLLHSLLFFASFYAVHLAWRAVAFQGDMLLLPLIHFLAGIGSILMISLRDPLRDALLFPDFIYGVAAAAGALFFFSRPDYDRTGLRRLSYIPLLAGVALSIVLLVFGSGPGASEAKINVNLGAISFQPVELIKILLLFFLAGYFADRWDLLRELREPRGRLPGALQGWNVPPLRHALPVAAGVAIAIVFFFLQKDLGPALVFTSVFLTLYAVARGRVLGALAGCSAIAAAFWIGYLIRFPATVAGRVAMWLSPWDNFVRPGGDHLAQSFWTFAAGAVFGTGLGMGEPQSVPAIHTDLVLAAIAEELGFAGLLAVFVVYALLIHRALKISLRTRGHYTFFLGLGLTLLIAFQVALISGGILGLVPLSGVVTPFLNYGKSSTIVNFAIVGILAAVSARQGAPEREGSFRMPLRWVAGLLAAIGAVVMLQAARVQLLQADEILVKGALVVQGDGHRRFAYNPRVVEAAEQIPRGSIFDRNGIPLATSSRALLEHHRAGYQRLGVALDKSVEASDRRHYPFGPVMFHLLGDLRSRINWGASNTAFAERDYNARLQGFDDRATVVRVADTPGGSLRPVLKHDYRELVPLVRYRYRPGHEDVQRILSRSRDLRLTIDARLQKQASEIMERHIRAAGQQKGAAIVIDAVSGELLASVSYPMPEAPETAEKVDHEGLIDATEGKREQLLDRPRFGLYPPGSSFKLVTAMAALQRRGGAENQVFQCRLLPDGRVGNVVRGWSRPVRDDVLDKAPHGSIDMAQGISQSCNAYFAQLGAYVVGAEALLRQAEAFGIRVADPNSPAKLADALPQAAYGQGQVVASPLAMACVAATVSNDGALPKVHCLQAEEDPPAQRVLPQEHAKLLARYMREVVTAGTGRSLKNLEIPIAGKTGTAELAGKPSHAWFVGFAPYGGEARRRIAFAIIIENGRYGGRVAAPAAGEIVTAAARLGVIRSGNNLEMTSEK
;
A
#
# COMPACT_ATOMS: atom_id res chain seq x y z
N MET A 1 88.78 -7.04 8.36
CA MET A 1 88.35 -8.30 8.99
C MET A 1 88.47 -8.15 10.50
N ALA A 2 87.36 -8.11 11.22
CA ALA A 2 87.30 -8.40 12.65
C ALA A 2 86.20 -9.46 12.79
N VAL A 3 86.61 -10.72 12.98
CA VAL A 3 85.69 -11.85 13.11
C VAL A 3 85.27 -11.90 14.58
N THR A 4 84.10 -11.35 14.89
CA THR A 4 83.45 -11.55 16.19
C THR A 4 82.95 -12.99 16.26
N ARG A 5 83.59 -13.82 17.09
CA ARG A 5 83.13 -15.17 17.40
C ARG A 5 81.94 -15.07 18.36
N SER A 6 80.75 -15.50 17.92
CA SER A 6 79.60 -15.69 18.80
C SER A 6 79.94 -16.71 19.89
N THR A 7 79.61 -16.38 21.14
CA THR A 7 79.84 -17.26 22.29
C THR A 7 78.87 -18.46 22.27
N PRO A 8 79.18 -19.56 22.98
CA PRO A 8 78.27 -20.69 23.10
C PRO A 8 76.90 -20.29 23.66
N GLU A 9 76.86 -19.41 24.66
CA GLU A 9 75.63 -18.86 25.24
C GLU A 9 74.82 -18.05 24.22
N ASP A 10 75.46 -17.24 23.37
CA ASP A 10 74.77 -16.51 22.30
C ASP A 10 74.10 -17.46 21.30
N ARG A 11 74.73 -18.61 21.01
CA ARG A 11 74.18 -19.62 20.07
C ARG A 11 73.06 -20.44 20.71
N GLU A 12 73.15 -20.70 22.01
CA GLU A 12 72.13 -21.42 22.77
C GLU A 12 70.89 -20.55 22.98
N HIS A 13 71.08 -19.27 23.30
CA HIS A 13 69.98 -18.30 23.37
C HIS A 13 69.35 -18.02 21.99
N LEU A 14 70.15 -18.04 20.91
CA LEU A 14 69.62 -18.02 19.53
C LEU A 14 68.84 -19.31 19.21
N ARG A 15 69.33 -20.48 19.64
CA ARG A 15 68.65 -21.77 19.46
C ARG A 15 67.34 -21.85 20.22
N GLU A 16 67.28 -21.38 21.47
CA GLU A 16 66.04 -21.28 22.25
C GLU A 16 65.06 -20.27 21.64
N ARG A 17 65.54 -19.10 21.19
CA ARG A 17 64.71 -18.15 20.43
C ARG A 17 64.20 -18.76 19.13
N LEU A 18 65.03 -19.48 18.39
CA LEU A 18 64.64 -20.16 17.16
C LEU A 18 63.70 -21.33 17.43
N ALA A 19 63.85 -22.06 18.54
CA ALA A 19 62.96 -23.13 18.98
C ALA A 19 61.59 -22.59 19.42
N HIS A 20 61.55 -21.47 20.15
CA HIS A 20 60.30 -20.76 20.49
C HIS A 20 59.61 -20.13 19.27
N LEU A 21 60.37 -19.74 18.24
CA LEU A 21 59.84 -19.28 16.95
C LEU A 21 59.38 -20.45 16.05
N ALA A 22 59.92 -21.66 16.26
CA ALA A 22 59.64 -22.85 15.47
C ALA A 22 58.53 -23.75 16.05
N ALA A 23 58.11 -23.56 17.31
CA ALA A 23 56.99 -24.30 17.88
C ALA A 23 55.67 -23.90 17.17
N PRO A 24 54.98 -24.81 16.46
CA PRO A 24 53.71 -24.49 15.82
C PRO A 24 52.71 -24.09 16.90
N ARG A 25 52.21 -22.84 16.87
CA ARG A 25 51.11 -22.42 17.73
C ARG A 25 49.94 -23.36 17.48
N SER A 26 49.53 -24.13 18.49
CA SER A 26 48.34 -24.97 18.37
C SER A 26 47.15 -24.07 18.02
N ARG A 27 46.43 -24.36 16.92
CA ARG A 27 45.19 -23.65 16.55
C ARG A 27 44.01 -24.05 17.46
N SER A 28 44.30 -24.48 18.69
CA SER A 28 43.32 -24.93 19.69
C SER A 28 42.35 -23.82 20.08
N ALA A 29 42.85 -22.58 20.24
CA ALA A 29 42.03 -21.42 20.52
C ALA A 29 41.04 -21.10 19.39
N GLU A 30 41.46 -21.20 18.12
CA GLU A 30 40.54 -21.05 16.98
C GLU A 30 39.44 -22.12 17.02
N GLY A 31 39.80 -23.38 17.28
CA GLY A 31 38.83 -24.47 17.42
C GLY A 31 37.82 -24.23 18.55
N PHE A 32 38.28 -23.71 19.69
CA PHE A 32 37.40 -23.32 20.81
C PHE A 32 36.40 -22.22 20.40
N PHE A 33 36.87 -21.12 19.81
CA PHE A 33 35.99 -20.04 19.37
C PHE A 33 35.04 -20.50 18.25
N LEU A 34 35.51 -21.34 17.33
CA LEU A 34 34.68 -21.91 16.27
C LEU A 34 33.55 -22.78 16.87
N GLY A 35 33.87 -23.63 17.85
CA GLY A 35 32.88 -24.43 18.58
C GLY A 35 31.86 -23.59 19.36
N ALA A 36 32.31 -22.56 20.06
CA ALA A 36 31.43 -21.63 20.79
C ALA A 36 30.47 -20.89 19.85
N VAL A 37 30.97 -20.38 18.72
CA VAL A 37 30.14 -19.76 17.69
C VAL A 37 29.17 -20.77 17.07
N SER A 38 29.63 -21.99 16.76
CA SER A 38 28.77 -23.05 16.24
C SER A 38 27.60 -23.36 17.18
N ALA A 39 27.83 -23.39 18.50
CA ALA A 39 26.77 -23.62 19.48
C ALA A 39 25.68 -22.53 19.43
N VAL A 40 26.07 -21.26 19.31
CA VAL A 40 25.13 -20.14 19.16
C VAL A 40 24.34 -20.24 17.85
N ILE A 41 25.00 -20.60 16.74
CA ILE A 41 24.34 -20.77 15.44
C ILE A 41 23.35 -21.95 15.49
N VAL A 42 23.74 -23.08 16.07
CA VAL A 42 22.86 -24.25 16.24
C VAL A 42 21.61 -23.87 17.04
N LEU A 43 21.77 -23.15 18.15
CA LEU A 43 20.64 -22.65 18.94
C LEU A 43 19.72 -21.76 18.08
N GLY A 44 20.29 -20.82 17.32
CA GLY A 44 19.52 -19.95 16.40
C GLY A 44 18.79 -20.73 15.31
N LEU A 45 19.44 -21.72 14.70
CA LEU A 45 18.82 -22.61 13.69
C LEU A 45 17.67 -23.43 14.29
N CYS A 46 17.84 -23.96 15.51
CA CYS A 46 16.78 -24.66 16.23
C CYS A 46 15.59 -23.75 16.53
N LEU A 47 15.84 -22.51 16.96
CA LEU A 47 14.79 -21.52 17.25
C LEU A 47 14.02 -21.14 15.98
N VAL A 48 14.71 -20.82 14.88
CA VAL A 48 14.05 -20.50 13.60
C VAL A 48 13.29 -21.70 13.06
N TYR A 49 13.87 -22.90 13.09
CA TYR A 49 13.17 -24.11 12.67
C TYR A 49 11.89 -24.32 13.48
N ARG A 50 11.97 -24.22 14.81
CA ARG A 50 10.81 -24.34 15.68
C ARG A 50 9.76 -23.27 15.39
N ALA A 51 10.14 -22.01 15.22
CA ALA A 51 9.23 -20.92 14.91
C ALA A 51 8.52 -21.15 13.56
N LYS A 52 9.27 -21.56 12.55
CA LYS A 52 8.71 -21.87 11.22
C LYS A 52 7.83 -23.10 11.23
N VAL A 53 8.10 -24.09 12.08
CA VAL A 53 7.30 -25.30 12.17
C VAL A 53 6.05 -25.14 13.06
N ALA A 54 6.10 -24.29 14.09
CA ALA A 54 5.04 -24.16 15.10
C ALA A 54 3.67 -23.75 14.54
N GLY A 55 3.64 -23.01 13.42
CA GLY A 55 2.40 -22.61 12.73
C GLY A 55 1.74 -23.72 11.91
N PHE A 56 2.43 -24.85 11.70
CA PHE A 56 1.95 -25.97 10.91
C PHE A 56 1.48 -27.11 11.83
N ARG A 57 0.25 -27.03 12.34
CA ARG A 57 -0.44 -28.26 12.80
C ARG A 57 -0.73 -29.11 11.57
N ASP A 58 -0.56 -30.43 11.72
CA ASP A 58 -0.70 -31.40 10.63
C ASP A 58 -1.98 -31.11 9.80
N PRO A 59 -1.86 -30.86 8.48
CA PRO A 59 -2.99 -30.54 7.61
C PRO A 59 -4.20 -31.49 7.71
N GLN A 60 -3.98 -32.69 8.23
CA GLN A 60 -5.01 -33.70 8.43
C GLN A 60 -5.90 -33.46 9.66
N GLN A 61 -5.58 -32.52 10.55
CA GLN A 61 -6.27 -32.30 11.83
C GLN A 61 -7.16 -31.04 11.88
N ALA A 62 -7.24 -30.24 10.80
CA ALA A 62 -8.10 -29.04 10.74
C ALA A 62 -9.45 -29.36 10.06
N PRO A 63 -10.60 -29.18 10.73
CA PRO A 63 -11.91 -29.40 10.11
C PRO A 63 -12.25 -28.25 9.15
N GLY A 64 -12.46 -28.56 7.87
CA GLY A 64 -13.17 -27.66 6.92
C GLY A 64 -12.46 -27.29 5.63
N ALA A 65 -11.14 -27.46 5.48
CA ALA A 65 -10.45 -27.30 4.19
C ALA A 65 -9.18 -28.16 4.14
N ARG A 66 -9.14 -29.16 3.25
CA ARG A 66 -7.94 -29.97 3.02
C ARG A 66 -6.84 -29.07 2.43
N ILE A 67 -5.59 -29.22 2.86
CA ILE A 67 -4.45 -28.52 2.23
C ILE A 67 -3.93 -29.42 1.11
N LEU A 68 -3.72 -28.85 -0.09
CA LEU A 68 -3.30 -29.59 -1.28
C LEU A 68 -1.79 -29.42 -1.53
N ASN A 69 -1.08 -30.54 -1.62
CA ASN A 69 0.33 -30.54 -2.03
C ASN A 69 0.46 -30.67 -3.54
N LEU A 70 0.93 -29.60 -4.19
CA LEU A 70 1.06 -29.51 -5.63
C LEU A 70 2.08 -30.51 -6.21
N LYS A 71 3.12 -30.88 -5.45
CA LYS A 71 4.15 -31.82 -5.95
C LYS A 71 3.71 -33.29 -5.93
N THR A 72 2.58 -33.60 -5.29
CA THR A 72 2.03 -34.96 -5.19
C THR A 72 0.69 -35.08 -5.89
N LEU A 73 0.38 -34.17 -6.83
CA LEU A 73 -0.84 -34.22 -7.62
C LEU A 73 -0.84 -35.49 -8.50
N SER A 74 -1.86 -36.32 -8.33
CA SER A 74 -2.10 -37.51 -9.16
C SER A 74 -3.08 -37.24 -10.30
N SER A 75 -4.00 -36.30 -10.13
CA SER A 75 -4.96 -35.89 -11.16
C SER A 75 -5.24 -34.38 -11.13
N PRO A 76 -5.66 -33.79 -12.26
CA PRO A 76 -6.16 -32.42 -12.30
C PRO A 76 -7.37 -32.21 -11.37
N ASP A 77 -8.25 -33.20 -11.22
CA ASP A 77 -9.51 -33.05 -10.47
C ASP A 77 -9.31 -32.61 -9.02
N ALA A 78 -8.15 -32.94 -8.43
CA ALA A 78 -7.78 -32.52 -7.07
C ALA A 78 -7.70 -30.98 -6.89
N LEU A 79 -7.54 -30.21 -7.98
CA LEU A 79 -7.49 -28.74 -7.95
C LEU A 79 -8.87 -28.09 -8.02
N LEU A 80 -9.89 -28.78 -8.53
CA LEU A 80 -11.22 -28.21 -8.79
C LEU A 80 -11.87 -27.55 -7.55
N PRO A 81 -11.78 -28.10 -6.32
CA PRO A 81 -12.36 -27.47 -5.13
C PRO A 81 -11.73 -26.11 -4.76
N TYR A 82 -10.51 -25.84 -5.21
CA TYR A 82 -9.77 -24.60 -4.90
C TYR A 82 -9.90 -23.54 -6.01
N LEU A 83 -10.47 -23.90 -7.15
CA LEU A 83 -10.71 -23.02 -8.30
C LEU A 83 -12.15 -22.51 -8.35
N GLY A 84 -12.84 -22.47 -7.21
CA GLY A 84 -14.25 -22.02 -7.13
C GLY A 84 -14.49 -20.55 -7.52
N PHE A 85 -13.42 -19.75 -7.67
CA PHE A 85 -13.51 -18.39 -8.22
C PHE A 85 -13.79 -18.37 -9.73
N LEU A 86 -13.57 -19.50 -10.43
CA LEU A 86 -13.99 -19.69 -11.81
C LEU A 86 -15.39 -20.30 -11.79
N SER A 87 -16.40 -19.50 -12.12
CA SER A 87 -17.80 -19.95 -12.09
C SER A 87 -18.08 -21.05 -13.12
N ASP A 88 -17.49 -20.94 -14.31
CA ASP A 88 -17.70 -21.88 -15.40
C ASP A 88 -16.97 -23.23 -15.15
N PRO A 89 -17.67 -24.38 -15.27
CA PRO A 89 -17.04 -25.70 -15.15
C PRO A 89 -15.91 -25.98 -16.15
N ASP A 90 -16.02 -25.51 -17.39
CA ASP A 90 -15.04 -25.75 -18.46
C ASP A 90 -13.79 -24.89 -18.25
N ASP A 91 -13.94 -23.63 -17.83
CA ASP A 91 -12.82 -22.79 -17.41
C ASP A 91 -12.08 -23.41 -16.20
N ARG A 92 -12.82 -23.93 -15.21
CA ARG A 92 -12.22 -24.64 -14.05
C ARG A 92 -11.41 -25.85 -14.47
N LEU A 93 -11.96 -26.67 -15.37
CA LEU A 93 -11.31 -27.89 -15.83
C LEU A 93 -10.06 -27.57 -16.66
N LEU A 94 -10.12 -26.57 -17.53
CA LEU A 94 -8.96 -26.11 -18.31
C LEU A 94 -7.86 -25.50 -17.43
N ALA A 95 -8.23 -24.66 -16.47
CA ALA A 95 -7.29 -24.06 -15.53
C ALA A 95 -6.59 -25.15 -14.71
N SER A 96 -7.36 -26.08 -14.16
CA SER A 96 -6.86 -27.23 -13.42
C SER A 96 -5.86 -28.06 -14.25
N LYS A 97 -6.23 -28.43 -15.47
CA LYS A 97 -5.36 -29.20 -16.38
C LYS A 97 -4.08 -28.45 -16.72
N SER A 98 -4.18 -27.15 -16.99
CA SER A 98 -3.02 -26.30 -17.32
C SER A 98 -2.06 -26.16 -16.13
N ILE A 99 -2.58 -26.06 -14.91
CA ILE A 99 -1.77 -26.06 -13.68
C ILE A 99 -1.11 -27.43 -13.50
N PHE A 100 -1.86 -28.53 -13.63
CA PHE A 100 -1.34 -29.88 -13.49
C PHE A 100 -0.22 -30.17 -14.50
N ASP A 101 -0.42 -29.84 -15.77
CA ASP A 101 0.59 -30.00 -16.83
C ASP A 101 1.82 -29.15 -16.54
N PHE A 102 1.65 -27.89 -16.12
CA PHE A 102 2.77 -27.01 -15.76
C PHE A 102 3.60 -27.58 -14.60
N VAL A 103 2.94 -28.07 -13.55
CA VAL A 103 3.58 -28.65 -12.38
C VAL A 103 4.30 -29.95 -12.72
N ARG A 104 3.72 -30.79 -13.59
CA ARG A 104 4.34 -32.04 -14.04
C ARG A 104 5.55 -31.78 -14.95
N ASP A 105 5.41 -30.87 -15.93
CA ASP A 105 6.37 -30.73 -17.03
C ASP A 105 7.53 -29.80 -16.68
N ARG A 106 7.28 -28.69 -15.97
CA ARG A 106 8.32 -27.72 -15.57
C ARG A 106 8.77 -27.86 -14.12
N GLY A 107 7.95 -28.49 -13.29
CA GLY A 107 8.13 -28.45 -11.85
C GLY A 107 7.83 -27.08 -11.26
N ILE A 108 7.69 -27.04 -9.93
CA ILE A 108 7.51 -25.80 -9.19
C ILE A 108 8.46 -25.80 -7.99
N GLU A 109 9.06 -24.65 -7.71
CA GLU A 109 9.82 -24.43 -6.50
C GLU A 109 8.97 -23.76 -5.43
N GLY A 110 8.03 -22.88 -5.79
CA GLY A 110 7.08 -22.25 -4.90
C GLY A 110 5.74 -21.94 -5.56
N ILE A 111 4.74 -21.54 -4.75
CA ILE A 111 3.39 -21.21 -5.24
C ILE A 111 3.41 -19.99 -6.17
N ALA A 112 4.37 -19.08 -5.98
CA ALA A 112 4.55 -17.92 -6.85
C ALA A 112 4.79 -18.31 -8.32
N ASP A 113 5.33 -19.50 -8.59
CA ASP A 113 5.58 -20.00 -9.95
C ASP A 113 4.28 -20.23 -10.73
N LEU A 114 3.16 -20.41 -10.02
CA LEU A 114 1.83 -20.49 -10.64
C LEU A 114 1.45 -19.20 -11.39
N ARG A 115 2.06 -18.06 -11.04
CA ARG A 115 1.90 -16.82 -11.82
C ARG A 115 2.45 -16.91 -13.23
N ALA A 116 3.29 -17.90 -13.54
CA ALA A 116 3.81 -18.14 -14.88
C ALA A 116 2.94 -19.07 -15.71
N VAL A 117 1.91 -19.70 -15.11
CA VAL A 117 0.97 -20.55 -15.86
C VAL A 117 0.16 -19.67 -16.81
N ARG A 118 0.21 -20.02 -18.09
CA ARG A 118 -0.40 -19.26 -19.18
C ARG A 118 -1.20 -20.22 -20.07
N ILE A 119 -2.40 -19.83 -20.44
CA ILE A 119 -3.24 -20.55 -21.40
C ILE A 119 -3.08 -19.88 -22.78
N PRO A 120 -2.62 -20.60 -23.82
CA PRO A 120 -2.44 -20.03 -25.16
C PRO A 120 -3.74 -19.50 -25.76
N ALA A 121 -3.67 -18.35 -26.43
CA ALA A 121 -4.82 -17.71 -27.07
C ALA A 121 -5.57 -18.65 -28.04
N GLY A 122 -4.83 -19.42 -28.85
CA GLY A 122 -5.42 -20.36 -29.80
C GLY A 122 -6.23 -21.50 -29.15
N ARG A 123 -5.91 -21.91 -27.92
CA ARG A 123 -6.76 -22.90 -27.20
C ARG A 123 -8.05 -22.28 -26.69
N ILE A 124 -7.99 -21.01 -26.28
CA ILE A 124 -9.16 -20.27 -25.79
C ILE A 124 -10.14 -20.04 -26.95
N GLU A 125 -9.63 -19.66 -28.12
CA GLU A 125 -10.44 -19.39 -29.32
C GLU A 125 -11.03 -20.66 -29.96
N ALA A 126 -10.34 -21.80 -29.85
CA ALA A 126 -10.80 -23.07 -30.42
C ALA A 126 -11.85 -23.79 -29.57
N SER A 127 -12.10 -23.36 -28.33
CA SER A 127 -13.01 -24.04 -27.40
C SER A 127 -14.27 -23.22 -27.20
N HIS A 128 -15.44 -23.85 -27.32
CA HIS A 128 -16.71 -23.25 -26.93
C HIS A 128 -16.93 -23.46 -25.42
N GLY A 129 -17.32 -22.42 -24.67
CA GLY A 129 -17.59 -22.49 -23.22
C GLY A 129 -16.53 -21.88 -22.28
N LEU A 130 -15.47 -21.24 -22.79
CA LEU A 130 -14.43 -20.60 -21.95
C LEU A 130 -14.69 -19.11 -21.74
N ASP A 131 -15.81 -18.76 -21.14
CA ASP A 131 -16.26 -17.35 -21.02
C ASP A 131 -15.27 -16.49 -20.23
N TYR A 132 -14.65 -17.04 -19.17
CA TYR A 132 -13.67 -16.35 -18.34
C TYR A 132 -12.39 -16.04 -19.12
N PHE A 133 -11.73 -17.07 -19.67
CA PHE A 133 -10.46 -16.90 -20.36
C PHE A 133 -10.63 -16.15 -21.69
N ALA A 134 -11.77 -16.30 -22.38
CA ALA A 134 -12.08 -15.54 -23.58
C ALA A 134 -12.26 -14.06 -23.30
N SER A 135 -12.93 -13.69 -22.19
CA SER A 135 -13.03 -12.29 -21.78
C SER A 135 -11.65 -11.70 -21.50
N ARG A 136 -10.86 -12.39 -20.68
CA ARG A 136 -9.54 -11.90 -20.27
C ARG A 136 -8.55 -11.80 -21.44
N LEU A 137 -8.67 -12.67 -22.44
CA LEU A 137 -7.90 -12.58 -23.69
C LEU A 137 -8.27 -11.32 -24.48
N ARG A 138 -9.56 -10.99 -24.59
CA ARG A 138 -10.03 -9.75 -25.23
C ARG A 138 -9.48 -8.53 -24.51
N ASP A 139 -9.51 -8.53 -23.18
CA ASP A 139 -9.03 -7.41 -22.37
C ASP A 139 -7.51 -7.21 -22.51
N LEU A 140 -6.73 -8.29 -22.46
CA LEU A 140 -5.29 -8.23 -22.68
C LEU A 140 -4.95 -7.69 -24.08
N ARG A 141 -5.69 -8.10 -25.12
CA ARG A 141 -5.51 -7.57 -26.48
C ARG A 141 -5.87 -6.09 -26.62
N LYS A 142 -6.76 -5.56 -25.77
CA LYS A 142 -7.01 -4.10 -25.73
C LYS A 142 -5.81 -3.34 -25.16
N ILE A 143 -5.14 -3.90 -24.16
CA ILE A 143 -3.98 -3.27 -23.48
C ILE A 143 -2.71 -3.38 -24.34
N THR A 144 -2.44 -4.55 -24.91
CA THR A 144 -1.19 -4.82 -25.63
C THR A 144 -1.31 -4.66 -27.14
N GLY A 145 -2.48 -4.28 -27.65
CA GLY A 145 -2.85 -4.49 -29.06
C GLY A 145 -3.11 -5.96 -29.38
N THR A 146 -3.22 -6.33 -30.67
CA THR A 146 -3.57 -7.69 -31.14
C THR A 146 -2.59 -8.81 -30.74
N ALA A 147 -1.48 -8.47 -30.08
CA ALA A 147 -0.33 -9.35 -29.86
C ALA A 147 -0.37 -10.23 -28.60
N ALA A 148 -1.43 -10.24 -27.77
CA ALA A 148 -1.47 -11.07 -26.56
C ALA A 148 -1.50 -12.58 -26.92
N PRO A 149 -0.40 -13.35 -26.72
CA PRO A 149 -0.31 -14.72 -27.21
C PRO A 149 -0.89 -15.75 -26.21
N ALA A 150 -1.08 -15.37 -24.95
CA ALA A 150 -1.58 -16.23 -23.89
C ALA A 150 -2.13 -15.42 -22.70
N VAL A 151 -3.01 -16.03 -21.93
CA VAL A 151 -3.66 -15.43 -20.75
C VAL A 151 -3.11 -16.08 -19.46
N PRO A 152 -2.74 -15.31 -18.41
CA PRO A 152 -2.42 -15.89 -17.10
C PRO A 152 -3.58 -16.69 -16.53
N VAL A 153 -3.31 -17.82 -15.87
CA VAL A 153 -4.37 -18.50 -15.10
C VAL A 153 -4.74 -17.69 -13.86
N PHE A 154 -3.74 -17.18 -13.13
CA PHE A 154 -3.94 -16.40 -11.92
C PHE A 154 -3.47 -14.95 -12.08
N ASP A 155 -4.24 -14.01 -11.55
CA ASP A 155 -3.77 -12.68 -11.15
C ASP A 155 -3.14 -12.70 -9.73
N ALA A 156 -2.73 -11.52 -9.25
CA ALA A 156 -2.08 -11.40 -7.96
C ALA A 156 -3.02 -11.58 -6.75
N ALA A 157 -4.32 -11.30 -6.91
CA ALA A 157 -5.34 -11.38 -5.87
C ALA A 157 -5.87 -12.81 -5.72
N GLN A 158 -6.22 -13.45 -6.84
CA GLN A 158 -6.63 -14.85 -6.92
C GLN A 158 -5.59 -15.78 -6.29
N LEU A 159 -4.31 -15.60 -6.69
CA LEU A 159 -3.25 -16.42 -6.13
C LEU A 159 -3.12 -16.21 -4.62
N ARG A 160 -3.34 -14.97 -4.13
CA ARG A 160 -3.32 -14.66 -2.69
C ARG A 160 -4.47 -15.36 -1.95
N GLN A 161 -5.64 -15.48 -2.56
CA GLN A 161 -6.80 -16.16 -1.99
C GLN A 161 -6.59 -17.66 -1.84
N ILE A 162 -5.99 -18.32 -2.83
CA ILE A 162 -5.78 -19.78 -2.82
C ILE A 162 -4.47 -20.20 -2.13
N ARG A 163 -3.46 -19.31 -2.06
CA ARG A 163 -2.12 -19.59 -1.47
C ARG A 163 -2.18 -20.29 -0.09
N PRO A 164 -3.09 -19.95 0.84
CA PRO A 164 -3.16 -20.63 2.14
C PRO A 164 -3.45 -22.13 2.04
N PHE A 165 -4.19 -22.57 1.02
CA PHE A 165 -4.63 -23.95 0.83
C PHE A 165 -3.64 -24.80 0.04
N LEU A 166 -2.62 -24.18 -0.55
CA LEU A 166 -1.62 -24.85 -1.38
C LEU A 166 -0.30 -24.95 -0.63
N VAL A 167 0.40 -26.08 -0.81
CA VAL A 167 1.78 -26.29 -0.37
C VAL A 167 2.56 -27.00 -1.47
N VAL A 168 3.89 -26.85 -1.46
CA VAL A 168 4.79 -27.53 -2.42
C VAL A 168 5.73 -28.52 -1.74
N ARG A 169 5.74 -28.54 -0.40
CA ARG A 169 6.64 -29.33 0.43
C ARG A 169 5.93 -29.79 1.70
N THR A 170 6.39 -30.91 2.25
CA THR A 170 5.99 -31.40 3.56
C THR A 170 6.96 -30.90 4.63
N GLN A 171 6.50 -30.84 5.88
CA GLN A 171 7.31 -30.48 7.04
C GLN A 171 8.54 -31.40 7.20
N GLY A 172 8.38 -32.71 6.99
CA GLY A 172 9.49 -33.67 7.05
C GLY A 172 10.56 -33.42 6.00
N LYS A 173 10.17 -33.11 4.75
CA LYS A 173 11.12 -32.75 3.69
C LYS A 173 11.84 -31.45 4.02
N PHE A 174 11.14 -30.44 4.53
CA PHE A 174 11.75 -29.19 4.99
C PHE A 174 12.79 -29.43 6.11
N GLY A 175 12.43 -30.20 7.14
CA GLY A 175 13.34 -30.53 8.25
C GLY A 175 14.61 -31.26 7.78
N ARG A 176 14.47 -32.25 6.90
CA ARG A 176 15.63 -32.93 6.30
C ARG A 176 16.51 -31.98 5.50
N THR A 177 15.92 -31.08 4.71
CA THR A 177 16.68 -30.08 3.95
C THR A 177 17.44 -29.13 4.88
N VAL A 178 16.80 -28.61 5.93
CA VAL A 178 17.46 -27.74 6.93
C VAL A 178 18.63 -28.47 7.59
N LEU A 179 18.44 -29.72 8.02
CA LEU A 179 19.50 -30.51 8.64
C LEU A 179 20.69 -30.72 7.70
N LEU A 180 20.46 -31.23 6.49
CA LEU A 180 21.52 -31.53 5.52
C LEU A 180 22.34 -30.29 5.15
N HIS A 181 21.69 -29.15 4.92
CA HIS A 181 22.40 -27.93 4.56
C HIS A 181 23.08 -27.29 5.77
N SER A 182 22.52 -27.42 6.98
CA SER A 182 23.20 -26.99 8.21
C SER A 182 24.48 -27.80 8.43
N LEU A 183 24.44 -29.12 8.21
CA LEU A 183 25.63 -29.97 8.26
C LEU A 183 26.68 -29.54 7.23
N LEU A 184 26.28 -29.28 5.98
CA LEU A 184 27.18 -28.76 4.93
C LEU A 184 27.80 -27.41 5.32
N PHE A 185 27.00 -26.51 5.90
CA PHE A 185 27.46 -25.20 6.38
C PHE A 185 28.57 -25.36 7.42
N PHE A 186 28.33 -26.14 8.49
CA PHE A 186 29.35 -26.37 9.51
C PHE A 186 30.58 -27.10 8.93
N ALA A 187 30.36 -28.17 8.16
CA ALA A 187 31.43 -28.93 7.54
C ALA A 187 32.38 -28.04 6.72
N SER A 188 31.85 -27.03 6.02
CA SER A 188 32.65 -26.08 5.23
C SER A 188 33.66 -25.29 6.07
N PHE A 189 33.26 -24.80 7.27
CA PHE A 189 34.17 -24.07 8.16
C PHE A 189 35.16 -24.98 8.87
N TYR A 190 34.70 -26.14 9.34
CA TYR A 190 35.58 -27.13 9.98
C TYR A 190 36.60 -27.70 8.97
N ALA A 191 36.23 -27.87 7.71
CA ALA A 191 37.16 -28.27 6.65
C ALA A 191 38.29 -27.24 6.47
N VAL A 192 37.98 -25.94 6.45
CA VAL A 192 39.02 -24.89 6.38
C VAL A 192 39.91 -24.92 7.62
N HIS A 193 39.33 -25.03 8.81
CA HIS A 193 40.10 -25.12 10.06
C HIS A 193 41.06 -26.32 10.06
N LEU A 194 40.58 -27.50 9.68
CA LEU A 194 41.38 -28.72 9.58
C LEU A 194 42.45 -28.61 8.49
N ALA A 195 42.12 -28.04 7.33
CA ALA A 195 43.07 -27.82 6.25
C ALA A 195 44.19 -26.85 6.68
N TRP A 196 43.85 -25.75 7.35
CA TRP A 196 44.83 -24.81 7.94
C TRP A 196 45.70 -25.47 9.01
N ARG A 197 45.14 -26.36 9.83
CA ARG A 197 45.91 -27.15 10.80
C ARG A 197 46.87 -28.12 10.10
N ALA A 198 46.41 -28.80 9.04
CA ALA A 198 47.23 -29.74 8.27
C ALA A 198 48.41 -29.06 7.56
N VAL A 199 48.22 -27.85 7.04
CA VAL A 199 49.31 -27.06 6.42
C VAL A 199 50.08 -26.18 7.41
N ALA A 200 49.87 -26.37 8.72
CA ALA A 200 50.50 -25.58 9.80
C ALA A 200 50.40 -24.05 9.59
N PHE A 201 49.24 -23.57 9.14
CA PHE A 201 49.01 -22.17 8.82
C PHE A 201 49.09 -21.28 10.07
N GLN A 202 49.94 -20.24 10.03
CA GLN A 202 50.22 -19.35 11.16
C GLN A 202 49.43 -18.02 11.14
N GLY A 203 48.35 -17.93 10.36
CA GLY A 203 47.49 -16.73 10.32
C GLY A 203 46.68 -16.48 11.60
N ASP A 204 46.05 -15.30 11.69
CA ASP A 204 45.20 -14.89 12.81
C ASP A 204 44.07 -15.91 13.07
N MET A 205 43.82 -16.18 14.35
CA MET A 205 42.93 -17.25 14.82
C MET A 205 41.47 -16.81 15.01
N LEU A 206 41.15 -15.52 14.90
CA LEU A 206 39.78 -15.00 15.09
C LEU A 206 39.05 -14.70 13.78
N LEU A 207 39.76 -14.59 12.65
CA LEU A 207 39.12 -14.28 11.37
C LEU A 207 38.05 -15.31 11.00
N LEU A 208 38.36 -16.61 11.11
CA LEU A 208 37.44 -17.70 10.75
C LEU A 208 36.20 -17.77 11.68
N PRO A 209 36.32 -17.74 13.03
CA PRO A 209 35.16 -17.67 13.91
C PRO A 209 34.26 -16.45 13.68
N LEU A 210 34.83 -15.26 13.42
CA LEU A 210 34.04 -14.04 13.20
C LEU A 210 33.19 -14.12 11.92
N ILE A 211 33.77 -14.59 10.81
CA ILE A 211 33.00 -14.80 9.57
C ILE A 211 32.04 -15.98 9.67
N HIS A 212 32.36 -17.00 10.49
CA HIS A 212 31.44 -18.11 10.78
C HIS A 212 30.18 -17.59 11.49
N PHE A 213 30.34 -16.69 12.46
CA PHE A 213 29.22 -16.06 13.16
C PHE A 213 28.37 -15.23 12.19
N LEU A 214 28.98 -14.35 11.40
CA LEU A 214 28.24 -13.52 10.44
C LEU A 214 27.51 -14.36 9.39
N ALA A 215 28.19 -15.33 8.76
CA ALA A 215 27.56 -16.22 7.79
C ALA A 215 26.47 -17.10 8.43
N GLY A 216 26.63 -17.47 9.70
CA GLY A 216 25.64 -18.23 10.47
C GLY A 216 24.36 -17.44 10.72
N ILE A 217 24.48 -16.17 11.11
CA ILE A 217 23.33 -15.24 11.18
C ILE A 217 22.68 -15.12 9.80
N GLY A 218 23.47 -14.99 8.73
CA GLY A 218 22.97 -15.01 7.35
C GLY A 218 22.14 -16.26 7.03
N SER A 219 22.64 -17.46 7.37
CA SER A 219 21.93 -18.74 7.17
C SER A 219 20.60 -18.78 7.94
N ILE A 220 20.61 -18.35 9.21
CA ILE A 220 19.42 -18.30 10.07
C ILE A 220 18.35 -17.40 9.42
N LEU A 221 18.74 -16.22 8.95
CA LEU A 221 17.85 -15.29 8.25
C LEU A 221 17.31 -15.89 6.96
N MET A 222 18.15 -16.51 6.11
CA MET A 222 17.69 -17.12 4.85
C MET A 222 16.64 -18.23 5.04
N ILE A 223 16.60 -18.88 6.21
CA ILE A 223 15.51 -19.79 6.60
C ILE A 223 14.29 -18.99 7.07
N SER A 224 14.49 -17.89 7.79
CA SER A 224 13.41 -17.05 8.31
C SER A 224 12.63 -16.27 7.23
N LEU A 225 13.30 -15.80 6.17
CA LEU A 225 12.74 -14.83 5.22
C LEU A 225 11.56 -15.34 4.38
N ARG A 226 11.36 -16.66 4.24
CA ARG A 226 10.39 -17.28 3.33
C ARG A 226 9.47 -18.27 4.03
N ASP A 227 8.29 -18.52 3.47
CA ASP A 227 7.42 -19.59 3.95
C ASP A 227 8.03 -20.95 3.55
N PRO A 228 8.35 -21.82 4.53
CA PRO A 228 9.09 -23.05 4.29
C PRO A 228 8.32 -24.14 3.54
N LEU A 229 6.98 -24.05 3.45
CA LEU A 229 6.15 -25.03 2.73
C LEU A 229 5.65 -24.50 1.39
N ARG A 230 5.61 -23.17 1.23
CA ARG A 230 4.96 -22.50 0.09
C ARG A 230 5.93 -21.78 -0.87
N ASP A 231 7.00 -21.19 -0.35
CA ASP A 231 7.89 -20.32 -1.13
C ASP A 231 9.23 -20.99 -1.40
N ALA A 232 9.88 -20.67 -2.52
CA ALA A 232 11.23 -21.16 -2.84
C ALA A 232 12.22 -20.90 -1.69
N LEU A 233 13.04 -21.91 -1.39
CA LEU A 233 13.97 -21.87 -0.26
C LEU A 233 15.23 -21.11 -0.65
N LEU A 234 15.56 -20.04 0.09
CA LEU A 234 16.76 -19.23 -0.17
C LEU A 234 18.03 -19.84 0.47
N PHE A 235 17.90 -20.45 1.65
CA PHE A 235 19.07 -20.92 2.39
C PHE A 235 19.93 -21.99 1.68
N PRO A 236 19.41 -22.90 0.83
CA PRO A 236 20.25 -23.88 0.14
C PRO A 236 21.28 -23.20 -0.75
N ASP A 237 20.81 -22.25 -1.56
CA ASP A 237 21.62 -21.49 -2.50
C ASP A 237 22.66 -20.61 -1.82
N PHE A 238 22.27 -20.00 -0.69
CA PHE A 238 23.20 -19.27 0.17
C PHE A 238 24.30 -20.19 0.73
N ILE A 239 23.94 -21.37 1.24
CA ILE A 239 24.89 -22.32 1.83
C ILE A 239 25.84 -22.92 0.78
N TYR A 240 25.37 -23.20 -0.44
CA TYR A 240 26.27 -23.56 -1.54
C TYR A 240 27.26 -22.43 -1.85
N GLY A 241 26.79 -21.18 -1.82
CA GLY A 241 27.64 -20.00 -1.91
C GLY A 241 28.70 -19.97 -0.80
N VAL A 242 28.31 -20.22 0.46
CA VAL A 242 29.22 -20.28 1.62
C VAL A 242 30.23 -21.43 1.49
N ALA A 243 29.82 -22.60 1.02
CA ALA A 243 30.72 -23.74 0.81
C ALA A 243 31.78 -23.43 -0.25
N ALA A 244 31.37 -22.86 -1.40
CA ALA A 244 32.29 -22.39 -2.43
C ALA A 244 33.21 -21.25 -1.90
N ALA A 245 32.65 -20.35 -1.10
CA ALA A 245 33.37 -19.25 -0.46
C ALA A 245 34.42 -19.74 0.55
N ALA A 246 34.14 -20.81 1.30
CA ALA A 246 35.12 -21.46 2.18
C ALA A 246 36.29 -22.06 1.39
N GLY A 247 36.02 -22.64 0.21
CA GLY A 247 37.07 -23.06 -0.73
C GLY A 247 37.94 -21.88 -1.21
N ALA A 248 37.30 -20.77 -1.60
CA ALA A 248 38.01 -19.55 -1.99
C ALA A 248 38.85 -18.96 -0.83
N LEU A 249 38.31 -18.93 0.39
CA LEU A 249 39.02 -18.51 1.60
C LEU A 249 40.31 -19.31 1.78
N PHE A 250 40.24 -20.64 1.69
CA PHE A 250 41.41 -21.50 1.78
C PHE A 250 42.39 -21.22 0.63
N PHE A 251 41.92 -21.18 -0.61
CA PHE A 251 42.77 -20.97 -1.79
C PHE A 251 43.53 -19.64 -1.75
N PHE A 252 42.84 -18.52 -1.48
CA PHE A 252 43.44 -17.19 -1.40
C PHE A 252 44.25 -16.97 -0.12
N SER A 253 44.17 -17.86 0.87
CA SER A 253 45.05 -17.83 2.06
C SER A 253 46.47 -18.37 1.81
N ARG A 254 46.70 -19.04 0.67
CA ARG A 254 47.96 -19.73 0.35
C ARG A 254 49.08 -18.83 -0.22
N PRO A 255 48.80 -17.91 -1.17
CA PRO A 255 49.86 -17.16 -1.84
C PRO A 255 50.64 -16.25 -0.88
N ASP A 256 51.94 -16.11 -1.13
CA ASP A 256 52.75 -15.07 -0.49
C ASP A 256 52.67 -13.77 -1.30
N TYR A 257 51.74 -12.91 -0.92
CA TYR A 257 51.48 -11.65 -1.61
C TYR A 257 52.67 -10.66 -1.57
N ASP A 258 53.63 -10.81 -0.63
CA ASP A 258 54.86 -10.01 -0.64
C ASP A 258 55.85 -10.47 -1.73
N ARG A 259 55.85 -11.77 -2.06
CA ARG A 259 56.76 -12.36 -3.07
C ARG A 259 56.16 -12.47 -4.47
N THR A 260 54.84 -12.37 -4.59
CA THR A 260 54.19 -12.35 -5.90
C THR A 260 54.65 -11.14 -6.73
N GLY A 261 54.90 -11.36 -8.02
CA GLY A 261 55.22 -10.29 -8.99
C GLY A 261 54.11 -9.25 -9.18
N LEU A 262 52.96 -9.41 -8.52
CA LEU A 262 51.81 -8.49 -8.52
C LEU A 262 52.19 -7.05 -8.16
N ARG A 263 53.17 -6.85 -7.27
CA ARG A 263 53.70 -5.51 -6.98
C ARG A 263 54.31 -4.83 -8.22
N ARG A 264 55.14 -5.56 -8.98
CA ARG A 264 55.79 -5.03 -10.20
C ARG A 264 54.80 -4.84 -11.35
N LEU A 265 53.72 -5.63 -11.37
CA LEU A 265 52.71 -5.64 -12.42
C LEU A 265 51.42 -4.91 -11.99
N SER A 266 51.55 -3.86 -11.17
CA SER A 266 50.42 -3.15 -10.56
C SER A 266 49.36 -2.66 -11.56
N TYR A 267 49.73 -2.36 -12.81
CA TYR A 267 48.81 -1.91 -13.85
C TYR A 267 48.01 -3.04 -14.52
N ILE A 268 48.45 -4.30 -14.46
CA ILE A 268 47.71 -5.43 -15.03
C ILE A 268 46.34 -5.61 -14.35
N PRO A 269 46.24 -5.60 -13.00
CA PRO A 269 44.93 -5.61 -12.33
C PRO A 269 44.02 -4.45 -12.73
N LEU A 270 44.57 -3.25 -12.96
CA LEU A 270 43.79 -2.10 -13.45
C LEU A 270 43.21 -2.38 -14.85
N LEU A 271 44.05 -2.83 -15.79
CA LEU A 271 43.60 -3.16 -17.15
C LEU A 271 42.58 -4.31 -17.15
N ALA A 272 42.79 -5.33 -16.31
CA ALA A 272 41.83 -6.42 -16.14
C ALA A 272 40.49 -5.94 -15.57
N GLY A 273 40.52 -5.05 -14.57
CA GLY A 273 39.32 -4.43 -14.01
C GLY A 273 38.55 -3.59 -15.05
N VAL A 274 39.26 -2.81 -15.87
CA VAL A 274 38.66 -2.04 -16.97
C VAL A 274 38.09 -2.95 -18.05
N ALA A 275 38.82 -3.99 -18.47
CA ALA A 275 38.33 -4.96 -19.45
C ALA A 275 37.06 -5.66 -18.97
N LEU A 276 37.02 -6.09 -17.70
CA LEU A 276 35.85 -6.71 -17.11
C LEU A 276 34.66 -5.74 -17.01
N SER A 277 34.93 -4.45 -16.75
CA SER A 277 33.91 -3.40 -16.79
C SER A 277 33.33 -3.20 -18.19
N ILE A 278 34.16 -3.26 -19.24
CA ILE A 278 33.71 -3.20 -20.64
C ILE A 278 32.83 -4.41 -20.98
N VAL A 279 33.25 -5.62 -20.58
CA VAL A 279 32.44 -6.83 -20.76
C VAL A 279 31.07 -6.69 -20.10
N LEU A 280 31.01 -6.13 -18.89
CA LEU A 280 29.74 -5.84 -18.21
C LEU A 280 28.88 -4.81 -18.95
N LEU A 281 29.46 -3.79 -19.57
CA LEU A 281 28.68 -2.81 -20.34
C LEU A 281 28.04 -3.43 -21.59
N VAL A 282 28.70 -4.41 -22.21
CA VAL A 282 28.23 -5.07 -23.43
C VAL A 282 27.25 -6.21 -23.11
N PHE A 283 27.59 -7.09 -22.18
CA PHE A 283 26.86 -8.33 -21.89
C PHE A 283 26.11 -8.34 -20.55
N GLY A 284 26.30 -7.31 -19.72
CA GLY A 284 25.71 -7.24 -18.39
C GLY A 284 24.22 -6.93 -18.42
N SER A 285 23.50 -7.51 -17.45
CA SER A 285 22.08 -7.33 -17.21
C SER A 285 21.82 -6.92 -15.76
N GLY A 286 20.67 -6.29 -15.51
CA GLY A 286 20.25 -5.85 -14.18
C GLY A 286 19.35 -6.87 -13.48
N PRO A 287 19.33 -6.88 -12.13
CA PRO A 287 18.34 -7.65 -11.40
C PRO A 287 16.93 -7.08 -11.61
N GLY A 288 16.00 -7.93 -12.03
CA GLY A 288 14.61 -7.54 -12.29
C GLY A 288 14.48 -6.55 -13.46
N ALA A 289 13.71 -5.48 -13.25
CA ALA A 289 13.51 -4.39 -14.23
C ALA A 289 14.55 -3.25 -14.08
N SER A 290 15.66 -3.48 -13.35
CA SER A 290 16.70 -2.47 -13.15
C SER A 290 17.53 -2.25 -14.42
N GLU A 291 17.84 -0.99 -14.72
CA GLU A 291 18.74 -0.62 -15.82
C GLU A 291 20.23 -0.85 -15.51
N ALA A 292 20.58 -1.27 -14.28
CA ALA A 292 21.97 -1.45 -13.86
C ALA A 292 22.62 -2.64 -14.56
N LYS A 293 23.86 -2.51 -15.07
CA LYS A 293 24.55 -3.58 -15.80
C LYS A 293 25.59 -4.27 -14.91
N ILE A 294 25.11 -5.10 -13.98
CA ILE A 294 25.94 -5.65 -12.90
C ILE A 294 26.07 -7.18 -12.89
N ASN A 295 25.17 -7.91 -13.54
CA ASN A 295 25.16 -9.38 -13.56
C ASN A 295 25.51 -9.90 -14.96
N VAL A 296 26.31 -10.97 -15.04
CA VAL A 296 26.48 -11.78 -16.24
C VAL A 296 25.80 -13.12 -16.01
N ASN A 297 24.83 -13.46 -16.87
CA ASN A 297 24.09 -14.71 -16.79
C ASN A 297 24.69 -15.71 -17.80
N LEU A 298 25.41 -16.71 -17.29
CA LEU A 298 25.96 -17.83 -18.07
C LEU A 298 25.06 -19.05 -17.85
N GLY A 299 23.88 -19.04 -18.48
CA GLY A 299 22.87 -20.10 -18.32
C GLY A 299 22.35 -20.17 -16.87
N ALA A 300 22.60 -21.27 -16.17
CA ALA A 300 22.12 -21.51 -14.80
C ALA A 300 22.92 -20.75 -13.71
N ILE A 301 24.03 -20.09 -14.06
CA ILE A 301 24.91 -19.39 -13.10
C ILE A 301 24.88 -17.89 -13.39
N SER A 302 24.43 -17.11 -12.41
CA SER A 302 24.54 -15.65 -12.41
C SER A 302 25.74 -15.24 -11.56
N PHE A 303 26.68 -14.49 -12.15
CA PHE A 303 27.88 -14.00 -11.48
C PHE A 303 27.85 -12.46 -11.46
N GLN A 304 28.35 -11.86 -10.37
CA GLN A 304 28.51 -10.40 -10.23
C GLN A 304 29.99 -10.00 -10.34
N PRO A 305 30.51 -9.74 -11.55
CA PRO A 305 31.90 -9.33 -11.73
C PRO A 305 32.26 -8.01 -11.04
N VAL A 306 31.28 -7.16 -10.71
CA VAL A 306 31.52 -5.84 -10.06
C VAL A 306 32.26 -5.96 -8.72
N GLU A 307 31.99 -7.03 -7.96
CA GLU A 307 32.68 -7.31 -6.70
C GLU A 307 34.15 -7.69 -6.94
N LEU A 308 34.44 -8.42 -8.02
CA LEU A 308 35.80 -8.77 -8.42
C LEU A 308 36.57 -7.55 -8.94
N ILE A 309 35.92 -6.66 -9.70
CA ILE A 309 36.51 -5.41 -10.20
C ILE A 309 37.07 -4.57 -9.04
N LYS A 310 36.32 -4.43 -7.93
CA LYS A 310 36.79 -3.69 -6.74
C LYS A 310 38.12 -4.25 -6.19
N ILE A 311 38.27 -5.58 -6.14
CA ILE A 311 39.51 -6.21 -5.66
C ILE A 311 40.65 -5.99 -6.65
N LEU A 312 40.41 -6.14 -7.95
CA LEU A 312 41.42 -5.89 -8.99
C LEU A 312 41.95 -4.45 -8.95
N LEU A 313 41.04 -3.49 -8.83
CA LEU A 313 41.40 -2.08 -8.67
C LEU A 313 42.16 -1.84 -7.35
N LEU A 314 41.81 -2.56 -6.28
CA LEU A 314 42.54 -2.47 -5.03
C LEU A 314 43.97 -3.04 -5.13
N PHE A 315 44.20 -4.13 -5.86
CA PHE A 315 45.56 -4.63 -6.12
C PHE A 315 46.42 -3.57 -6.82
N PHE A 316 45.84 -2.83 -7.77
CA PHE A 316 46.50 -1.68 -8.39
C PHE A 316 46.82 -0.57 -7.37
N LEU A 317 45.83 -0.15 -6.55
CA LEU A 317 46.04 0.90 -5.55
C LEU A 317 47.12 0.52 -4.54
N ALA A 318 47.08 -0.72 -4.03
CA ALA A 318 48.04 -1.22 -3.06
C ALA A 318 49.47 -1.22 -3.62
N GLY A 319 49.64 -1.68 -4.86
CA GLY A 319 50.94 -1.67 -5.55
C GLY A 319 51.45 -0.26 -5.83
N TYR A 320 50.58 0.61 -6.34
CA TYR A 320 50.92 2.00 -6.65
C TYR A 320 51.37 2.78 -5.40
N PHE A 321 50.59 2.71 -4.31
CA PHE A 321 50.95 3.39 -3.07
C PHE A 321 52.18 2.77 -2.42
N ALA A 322 52.35 1.46 -2.44
CA ALA A 322 53.53 0.81 -1.86
C ALA A 322 54.85 1.28 -2.49
N ASP A 323 54.87 1.56 -3.80
CA ASP A 323 56.06 2.02 -4.51
C ASP A 323 56.29 3.53 -4.43
N ARG A 324 55.24 4.33 -4.16
CA ARG A 324 55.27 5.79 -4.33
C ARG A 324 54.83 6.59 -3.10
N TRP A 325 54.46 5.96 -1.98
CA TRP A 325 53.96 6.68 -0.80
C TRP A 325 54.99 7.68 -0.24
N ASP A 326 56.28 7.34 -0.21
CA ASP A 326 57.37 8.21 0.24
C ASP A 326 57.43 9.49 -0.61
N LEU A 327 57.44 9.31 -1.94
CA LEU A 327 57.42 10.41 -2.90
C LEU A 327 56.15 11.27 -2.75
N LEU A 328 55.01 10.61 -2.57
CA LEU A 328 53.74 11.30 -2.37
C LEU A 328 53.70 12.06 -1.05
N ARG A 329 54.44 11.65 0.00
CA ARG A 329 54.48 12.24 1.34
C ARG A 329 55.58 13.28 1.54
N GLU A 330 56.71 13.19 0.84
CA GLU A 330 57.85 14.06 1.09
C GLU A 330 57.98 15.15 0.03
N LEU A 331 57.71 14.82 -1.24
CA LEU A 331 57.87 15.75 -2.36
C LEU A 331 56.67 16.68 -2.51
N ARG A 332 56.93 17.88 -3.06
CA ARG A 332 55.97 18.95 -3.31
C ARG A 332 56.10 19.43 -4.76
N GLU A 333 55.01 19.90 -5.34
CA GLU A 333 55.06 20.43 -6.70
C GLU A 333 55.77 21.80 -6.74
N PRO A 334 56.66 22.08 -7.72
CA PRO A 334 57.40 23.33 -7.79
C PRO A 334 56.46 24.55 -7.94
N ARG A 335 56.70 25.59 -7.13
CA ARG A 335 55.85 26.80 -7.03
C ARG A 335 55.55 27.48 -8.36
N GLY A 336 56.43 27.36 -9.36
CA GLY A 336 56.28 27.99 -10.69
C GLY A 336 55.25 27.35 -11.63
N ARG A 337 54.63 26.20 -11.29
CA ARG A 337 53.63 25.51 -12.12
C ARG A 337 52.19 25.59 -11.60
N LEU A 338 51.95 26.24 -10.45
CA LEU A 338 50.63 26.31 -9.81
C LEU A 338 49.99 27.71 -9.97
N PRO A 339 48.67 27.79 -10.25
CA PRO A 339 47.91 29.04 -10.20
C PRO A 339 48.03 29.71 -8.81
N GLY A 340 48.08 31.05 -8.75
CA GLY A 340 48.36 31.81 -7.52
C GLY A 340 47.53 31.42 -6.30
N ALA A 341 46.25 31.06 -6.48
CA ALA A 341 45.36 30.60 -5.41
C ALA A 341 45.74 29.25 -4.78
N LEU A 342 46.47 28.40 -5.51
CA LEU A 342 46.88 27.06 -5.09
C LEU A 342 48.33 27.01 -4.59
N GLN A 343 49.07 28.12 -4.64
CA GLN A 343 50.47 28.19 -4.19
C GLN A 343 50.63 28.01 -2.67
N GLY A 344 49.60 28.31 -1.88
CA GLY A 344 49.55 28.04 -0.43
C GLY A 344 49.18 26.58 -0.08
N TRP A 345 48.73 25.80 -1.06
CA TRP A 345 48.29 24.43 -0.86
C TRP A 345 49.47 23.47 -1.07
N ASN A 346 49.68 22.53 -0.15
CA ASN A 346 50.78 21.57 -0.22
C ASN A 346 50.48 20.43 -1.21
N VAL A 347 50.41 20.77 -2.51
CA VAL A 347 50.03 19.86 -3.60
C VAL A 347 51.19 18.90 -3.92
N PRO A 348 50.95 17.57 -3.98
CA PRO A 348 51.98 16.61 -4.35
C PRO A 348 52.35 16.70 -5.84
N PRO A 349 53.47 16.11 -6.27
CA PRO A 349 53.88 16.20 -7.67
C PRO A 349 52.86 15.60 -8.63
N LEU A 350 52.41 16.37 -9.62
CA LEU A 350 51.33 15.96 -10.54
C LEU A 350 51.73 14.70 -11.32
N ARG A 351 53.00 14.55 -11.67
CA ARG A 351 53.53 13.34 -12.33
C ARG A 351 53.30 12.03 -11.56
N HIS A 352 53.16 12.09 -10.24
CA HIS A 352 52.95 10.92 -9.37
C HIS A 352 51.52 10.84 -8.81
N ALA A 353 50.79 11.96 -8.77
CA ALA A 353 49.39 11.96 -8.35
C ALA A 353 48.42 11.68 -9.53
N LEU A 354 48.75 12.15 -10.74
CA LEU A 354 47.88 12.06 -11.91
C LEU A 354 47.63 10.62 -12.36
N PRO A 355 48.60 9.69 -12.42
CA PRO A 355 48.31 8.34 -12.92
C PRO A 355 47.36 7.55 -12.02
N VAL A 356 47.46 7.70 -10.68
CA VAL A 356 46.52 7.05 -9.75
C VAL A 356 45.16 7.73 -9.78
N ALA A 357 45.11 9.06 -9.86
CA ALA A 357 43.87 9.82 -10.01
C ALA A 357 43.15 9.48 -11.32
N ALA A 358 43.87 9.34 -12.43
CA ALA A 358 43.34 8.94 -13.72
C ALA A 358 42.80 7.50 -13.69
N GLY A 359 43.54 6.56 -13.10
CA GLY A 359 43.06 5.18 -12.94
C GLY A 359 41.76 5.09 -12.12
N VAL A 360 41.65 5.87 -11.05
CA VAL A 360 40.43 5.95 -10.23
C VAL A 360 39.31 6.67 -10.98
N ALA A 361 39.59 7.76 -11.69
CA ALA A 361 38.60 8.47 -12.49
C ALA A 361 38.01 7.58 -13.58
N ILE A 362 38.85 6.79 -14.26
CA ILE A 362 38.41 5.79 -15.24
C ILE A 362 37.49 4.77 -14.58
N ALA A 363 37.87 4.22 -13.42
CA ALA A 363 37.02 3.28 -12.68
C ALA A 363 35.66 3.88 -12.28
N ILE A 364 35.64 5.14 -11.79
CA ILE A 364 34.41 5.86 -11.44
C ILE A 364 33.52 6.05 -12.67
N VAL A 365 34.10 6.44 -13.82
CA VAL A 365 33.36 6.58 -15.08
C VAL A 365 32.73 5.25 -15.49
N PHE A 366 33.46 4.13 -15.38
CA PHE A 366 32.90 2.81 -15.70
C PHE A 366 31.76 2.41 -14.75
N PHE A 367 31.88 2.63 -13.44
CA PHE A 367 30.79 2.36 -12.51
C PHE A 367 29.56 3.25 -12.78
N PHE A 368 29.79 4.52 -13.14
CA PHE A 368 28.71 5.43 -13.55
C PHE A 368 28.01 4.95 -14.84
N LEU A 369 28.77 4.50 -15.84
CA LEU A 369 28.22 3.93 -17.09
C LEU A 369 27.46 2.61 -16.85
N GLN A 370 27.89 1.81 -15.87
CA GLN A 370 27.17 0.61 -15.42
C GLN A 370 25.89 0.94 -14.64
N LYS A 371 25.65 2.23 -14.34
CA LYS A 371 24.56 2.74 -13.50
C LYS A 371 24.57 2.16 -12.08
N ASP A 372 25.76 1.82 -11.56
CA ASP A 372 25.96 1.27 -10.22
C ASP A 372 26.84 2.17 -9.36
N LEU A 373 26.19 3.06 -8.60
CA LEU A 373 26.88 4.06 -7.78
C LEU A 373 27.35 3.56 -6.43
N GLY A 374 26.82 2.43 -5.96
CA GLY A 374 27.19 1.86 -4.67
C GLY A 374 28.68 1.49 -4.61
N PRO A 375 29.16 0.59 -5.50
CA PRO A 375 30.58 0.26 -5.64
C PRO A 375 31.46 1.47 -5.94
N ALA A 376 30.99 2.43 -6.74
CA ALA A 376 31.73 3.67 -7.01
C ALA A 376 32.04 4.45 -5.73
N LEU A 377 31.02 4.65 -4.88
CA LEU A 377 31.16 5.39 -3.63
C LEU A 377 32.05 4.66 -2.62
N VAL A 378 31.88 3.33 -2.49
CA VAL A 378 32.75 2.50 -1.63
C VAL A 378 34.20 2.57 -2.12
N PHE A 379 34.45 2.30 -3.40
CA PHE A 379 35.80 2.29 -3.98
C PHE A 379 36.49 3.66 -3.85
N THR A 380 35.75 4.74 -4.11
CA THR A 380 36.32 6.09 -3.99
C THR A 380 36.63 6.43 -2.54
N SER A 381 35.79 6.03 -1.58
CA SER A 381 36.05 6.20 -0.14
C SER A 381 37.30 5.43 0.30
N VAL A 382 37.50 4.22 -0.22
CA VAL A 382 38.73 3.44 -0.01
C VAL A 382 39.93 4.17 -0.58
N PHE A 383 39.87 4.62 -1.83
CA PHE A 383 40.97 5.35 -2.48
C PHE A 383 41.35 6.61 -1.69
N LEU A 384 40.38 7.46 -1.34
CA LEU A 384 40.63 8.71 -0.63
C LEU A 384 41.24 8.46 0.75
N THR A 385 40.81 7.40 1.43
CA THR A 385 41.37 7.01 2.73
C THR A 385 42.80 6.49 2.59
N LEU A 386 43.08 5.60 1.61
CA LEU A 386 44.43 5.13 1.32
C LEU A 386 45.36 6.29 0.92
N TYR A 387 44.86 7.22 0.12
CA TYR A 387 45.57 8.43 -0.28
C TYR A 387 45.90 9.31 0.93
N ALA A 388 44.94 9.55 1.83
CA ALA A 388 45.17 10.30 3.06
C ALA A 388 46.22 9.64 3.96
N VAL A 389 46.18 8.31 4.08
CA VAL A 389 47.15 7.52 4.84
C VAL A 389 48.54 7.60 4.19
N ALA A 390 48.65 7.42 2.88
CA ALA A 390 49.91 7.56 2.15
C ALA A 390 50.50 8.97 2.33
N ARG A 391 49.68 10.01 2.13
CA ARG A 391 50.09 11.43 2.21
C ARG A 391 50.32 11.93 3.63
N GLY A 392 49.76 11.26 4.65
CA GLY A 392 49.80 11.69 6.04
C GLY A 392 48.99 12.96 6.33
N ARG A 393 48.06 13.35 5.45
CA ARG A 393 47.22 14.55 5.58
C ARG A 393 45.80 14.29 5.08
N VAL A 394 44.82 14.86 5.75
CA VAL A 394 43.39 14.61 5.50
C VAL A 394 42.78 15.59 4.49
N LEU A 395 43.36 16.78 4.32
CA LEU A 395 42.84 17.86 3.45
C LEU A 395 42.53 17.42 2.01
N GLY A 396 43.44 16.66 1.38
CA GLY A 396 43.23 16.18 0.00
C GLY A 396 42.08 15.17 -0.11
N ALA A 397 41.89 14.33 0.91
CA ALA A 397 40.75 13.42 0.97
C ALA A 397 39.43 14.16 1.21
N LEU A 398 39.42 15.20 2.04
CA LEU A 398 38.24 16.06 2.22
C LEU A 398 37.85 16.77 0.92
N ALA A 399 38.82 17.32 0.18
CA ALA A 399 38.55 17.91 -1.13
C ALA A 399 37.96 16.89 -2.12
N GLY A 400 38.47 15.65 -2.12
CA GLY A 400 37.92 14.54 -2.90
C GLY A 400 36.48 14.18 -2.50
N CYS A 401 36.19 14.08 -1.19
CA CYS A 401 34.83 13.85 -0.69
C CYS A 401 33.88 14.98 -1.11
N SER A 402 34.31 16.25 -1.03
CA SER A 402 33.52 17.39 -1.48
C SER A 402 33.25 17.35 -2.98
N ALA A 403 34.23 16.93 -3.80
CA ALA A 403 34.03 16.76 -5.25
C ALA A 403 33.00 15.67 -5.57
N ILE A 404 33.01 14.55 -4.84
CA ILE A 404 32.00 13.49 -4.98
C ILE A 404 30.62 14.01 -4.58
N ALA A 405 30.50 14.67 -3.42
CA ALA A 405 29.24 15.24 -2.97
C ALA A 405 28.68 16.23 -4.00
N ALA A 406 29.54 17.09 -4.56
CA ALA A 406 29.17 17.99 -5.65
C ALA A 406 28.71 17.24 -6.90
N ALA A 407 29.41 16.17 -7.31
CA ALA A 407 29.00 15.36 -8.46
C ALA A 407 27.64 14.69 -8.26
N PHE A 408 27.36 14.15 -7.06
CA PHE A 408 26.04 13.59 -6.71
C PHE A 408 24.96 14.66 -6.72
N TRP A 409 25.25 15.85 -6.17
CA TRP A 409 24.33 16.99 -6.15
C TRP A 409 24.01 17.47 -7.57
N ILE A 410 25.02 17.60 -8.43
CA ILE A 410 24.87 17.96 -9.84
C ILE A 410 24.04 16.90 -10.58
N GLY A 411 24.31 15.60 -10.38
CA GLY A 411 23.53 14.52 -10.97
C GLY A 411 22.05 14.53 -10.54
N TYR A 412 21.78 14.88 -9.28
CA TYR A 412 20.43 15.10 -8.78
C TYR A 412 19.73 16.28 -9.47
N LEU A 413 20.43 17.42 -9.60
CA LEU A 413 19.90 18.61 -10.28
C LEU A 413 19.59 18.36 -11.76
N ILE A 414 20.45 17.61 -12.47
CA ILE A 414 20.29 17.27 -13.90
C ILE A 414 19.31 16.08 -14.10
N ARG A 415 18.88 15.42 -13.03
CA ARG A 415 18.03 14.20 -13.04
C ARG A 415 18.58 13.03 -13.86
N PHE A 416 19.90 12.95 -14.00
CA PHE A 416 20.57 11.91 -14.76
C PHE A 416 21.71 11.29 -13.95
N PRO A 417 21.75 9.97 -13.77
CA PRO A 417 20.72 8.97 -14.11
C PRO A 417 19.44 9.07 -13.27
N ALA A 418 18.29 8.66 -13.83
CA ALA A 418 17.00 8.70 -13.15
C ALA A 418 16.98 7.92 -11.81
N THR A 419 17.78 6.85 -11.72
CA THR A 419 17.95 6.05 -10.49
C THR A 419 18.55 6.85 -9.34
N VAL A 420 19.47 7.77 -9.62
CA VAL A 420 20.11 8.65 -8.62
C VAL A 420 19.12 9.67 -8.12
N ALA A 421 18.43 10.32 -9.05
CA ALA A 421 17.42 11.32 -8.74
C ALA A 421 16.33 10.71 -7.85
N GLY A 422 15.85 9.50 -8.17
CA GLY A 422 14.90 8.76 -7.35
C GLY A 422 15.42 8.42 -5.96
N ARG A 423 16.64 7.87 -5.84
CA ARG A 423 17.25 7.50 -4.55
C ARG A 423 17.51 8.72 -3.65
N VAL A 424 17.96 9.84 -4.21
CA VAL A 424 18.17 11.09 -3.47
C VAL A 424 16.85 11.73 -3.07
N ALA A 425 15.85 11.75 -3.96
CA ALA A 425 14.51 12.27 -3.64
C ALA A 425 13.82 11.47 -2.52
N MET A 426 13.91 10.13 -2.56
CA MET A 426 13.43 9.28 -1.46
C MET A 426 14.19 9.52 -0.15
N TRP A 427 15.49 9.82 -0.22
CA TRP A 427 16.30 10.11 0.96
C TRP A 427 15.95 11.47 1.60
N LEU A 428 15.78 12.51 0.79
CA LEU A 428 15.42 13.85 1.27
C LEU A 428 14.01 13.88 1.86
N SER A 429 13.06 13.16 1.25
CA SER A 429 11.68 13.08 1.71
C SER A 429 11.16 11.64 1.77
N PRO A 430 11.54 10.86 2.81
CA PRO A 430 11.17 9.43 2.92
C PRO A 430 9.66 9.21 3.06
N TRP A 431 8.95 10.19 3.61
CA TRP A 431 7.52 10.12 3.92
C TRP A 431 6.63 10.86 2.92
N ASP A 432 7.20 11.66 2.01
CA ASP A 432 6.46 12.53 1.09
C ASP A 432 7.29 12.77 -0.18
N ASN A 433 7.16 11.91 -1.19
CA ASN A 433 7.91 12.06 -2.43
C ASN A 433 7.08 11.71 -3.68
N PHE A 434 7.67 12.03 -4.84
CA PHE A 434 7.06 11.92 -6.17
C PHE A 434 7.71 10.83 -7.04
N VAL A 435 8.49 9.91 -6.45
CA VAL A 435 9.24 8.91 -7.21
C VAL A 435 8.28 7.85 -7.80
N ARG A 436 8.55 7.43 -9.04
CA ARG A 436 7.73 6.48 -9.81
C ARG A 436 8.60 5.42 -10.51
N PRO A 437 8.16 4.16 -10.59
CA PRO A 437 7.21 3.49 -9.69
C PRO A 437 7.89 3.21 -8.34
N GLY A 438 7.12 3.35 -7.25
CA GLY A 438 7.64 3.14 -5.90
C GLY A 438 8.43 4.33 -5.37
N GLY A 439 8.25 4.59 -4.08
CA GLY A 439 8.87 5.70 -3.35
C GLY A 439 8.95 5.45 -1.84
N ASP A 440 8.55 4.26 -1.40
CA ASP A 440 8.39 3.86 0.00
C ASP A 440 9.50 2.93 0.48
N HIS A 441 10.51 2.61 -0.33
CA HIS A 441 11.58 1.66 0.05
C HIS A 441 12.28 2.04 1.37
N LEU A 442 12.55 3.33 1.57
CA LEU A 442 13.16 3.82 2.81
C LEU A 442 12.15 3.82 3.98
N ALA A 443 10.88 4.12 3.71
CA ALA A 443 9.80 4.01 4.70
C ALA A 443 9.60 2.54 5.15
N GLN A 444 9.66 1.57 4.23
CA GLN A 444 9.62 0.13 4.51
C GLN A 444 10.77 -0.30 5.42
N SER A 445 11.98 0.23 5.18
CA SER A 445 13.11 0.02 6.08
C SER A 445 12.81 0.55 7.49
N PHE A 446 12.39 1.82 7.62
CA PHE A 446 12.05 2.41 8.91
C PHE A 446 10.94 1.66 9.65
N TRP A 447 9.87 1.27 8.96
CA TRP A 447 8.79 0.45 9.51
C TRP A 447 9.29 -0.91 10.04
N THR A 448 10.21 -1.53 9.33
CA THR A 448 10.79 -2.83 9.69
C THR A 448 11.69 -2.70 10.92
N PHE A 449 12.55 -1.67 10.97
CA PHE A 449 13.34 -1.36 12.16
C PHE A 449 12.42 -1.08 13.36
N ALA A 450 11.43 -0.21 13.18
CA ALA A 450 10.46 0.15 14.19
C ALA A 450 9.75 -1.08 14.77
N ALA A 451 9.38 -2.07 13.96
CA ALA A 451 8.68 -3.28 14.40
C ALA A 451 9.47 -4.14 15.40
N GLY A 452 10.81 -4.13 15.35
CA GLY A 452 11.64 -4.94 16.23
C GLY A 452 11.82 -4.41 17.65
N ALA A 453 11.76 -3.09 17.88
CA ALA A 453 12.08 -2.47 19.18
C ALA A 453 13.39 -3.02 19.80
N VAL A 454 13.45 -3.21 21.12
CA VAL A 454 14.69 -3.60 21.84
C VAL A 454 15.13 -5.05 21.52
N PHE A 455 14.20 -6.01 21.65
CA PHE A 455 14.51 -7.46 21.62
C PHE A 455 14.06 -8.18 20.36
N GLY A 456 13.39 -7.47 19.44
CA GLY A 456 12.84 -8.05 18.24
C GLY A 456 11.50 -8.75 18.47
N THR A 457 10.90 -9.17 17.37
CA THR A 457 9.71 -10.04 17.34
C THR A 457 10.06 -11.50 17.68
N GLY A 458 11.34 -11.86 17.60
CA GLY A 458 11.89 -13.19 17.77
C GLY A 458 12.30 -13.84 16.44
N LEU A 459 13.31 -14.71 16.49
CA LEU A 459 13.85 -15.41 15.34
C LEU A 459 12.77 -16.25 14.62
N GLY A 460 12.63 -16.06 13.31
CA GLY A 460 11.62 -16.78 12.53
C GLY A 460 10.21 -16.19 12.60
N MET A 461 9.98 -15.21 13.49
CA MET A 461 8.68 -14.64 13.83
C MET A 461 8.46 -13.23 13.24
N GLY A 462 9.45 -12.64 12.56
CA GLY A 462 9.22 -11.42 11.77
C GLY A 462 8.34 -11.65 10.54
N GLU A 463 7.97 -10.56 9.86
CA GLU A 463 7.19 -10.57 8.61
C GLU A 463 7.99 -9.97 7.43
N PRO A 464 9.20 -10.48 7.16
CA PRO A 464 10.10 -9.88 6.18
C PRO A 464 9.60 -10.01 4.74
N GLN A 465 8.65 -10.92 4.46
CA GLN A 465 8.05 -11.10 3.14
C GLN A 465 7.31 -9.86 2.62
N SER A 466 6.90 -8.97 3.53
CA SER A 466 6.21 -7.71 3.20
C SER A 466 7.14 -6.65 2.61
N VAL A 467 8.46 -6.83 2.73
CA VAL A 467 9.47 -5.84 2.34
C VAL A 467 10.16 -6.24 1.02
N PRO A 468 10.11 -5.40 -0.02
CA PRO A 468 10.82 -5.66 -1.27
C PRO A 468 12.34 -5.81 -1.04
N ALA A 469 12.98 -6.75 -1.74
CA ALA A 469 14.43 -6.95 -1.71
C ALA A 469 15.05 -7.16 -0.29
N ILE A 470 14.29 -7.68 0.67
CA ILE A 470 14.77 -7.94 2.04
C ILE A 470 15.92 -8.94 2.12
N HIS A 471 16.01 -9.85 1.16
CA HIS A 471 17.06 -10.86 1.04
C HIS A 471 18.32 -10.34 0.33
N THR A 472 18.34 -9.07 -0.10
CA THR A 472 19.53 -8.42 -0.69
C THR A 472 19.95 -7.17 0.10
N ASP A 473 19.19 -6.09 -0.05
CA ASP A 473 19.62 -4.74 0.30
C ASP A 473 19.15 -4.35 1.70
N LEU A 474 18.08 -4.98 2.20
CA LEU A 474 17.44 -4.67 3.47
C LEU A 474 17.61 -5.80 4.52
N VAL A 475 18.63 -6.66 4.37
CA VAL A 475 18.85 -7.79 5.29
C VAL A 475 19.10 -7.36 6.74
N LEU A 476 19.77 -6.21 6.95
CA LEU A 476 19.96 -5.62 8.28
C LEU A 476 18.63 -5.14 8.90
N ALA A 477 17.64 -4.78 8.07
CA ALA A 477 16.29 -4.46 8.55
C ALA A 477 15.60 -5.72 9.09
N ALA A 478 15.78 -6.88 8.43
CA ALA A 478 15.25 -8.16 8.94
C ALA A 478 15.87 -8.54 10.31
N ILE A 479 17.19 -8.33 10.47
CA ILE A 479 17.87 -8.52 11.77
C ILE A 479 17.26 -7.61 12.82
N ALA A 480 17.09 -6.35 12.48
CA ALA A 480 16.47 -5.35 13.32
C ALA A 480 15.04 -5.74 13.74
N GLU A 481 14.24 -6.34 12.86
CA GLU A 481 12.88 -6.79 13.16
C GLU A 481 12.85 -8.04 14.05
N GLU A 482 13.67 -9.06 13.74
CA GLU A 482 13.61 -10.36 14.41
C GLU A 482 14.39 -10.39 15.73
N LEU A 483 15.55 -9.72 15.78
CA LEU A 483 16.44 -9.71 16.95
C LEU A 483 16.48 -8.34 17.66
N GLY A 484 15.80 -7.33 17.12
CA GLY A 484 15.73 -6.00 17.73
C GLY A 484 17.04 -5.23 17.69
N PHE A 485 17.09 -4.17 18.48
CA PHE A 485 18.29 -3.35 18.67
C PHE A 485 19.43 -4.17 19.25
N ALA A 486 19.15 -5.07 20.19
CA ALA A 486 20.15 -5.91 20.82
C ALA A 486 20.88 -6.82 19.80
N GLY A 487 20.13 -7.46 18.91
CA GLY A 487 20.71 -8.27 17.84
C GLY A 487 21.48 -7.46 16.82
N LEU A 488 20.95 -6.30 16.42
CA LEU A 488 21.64 -5.40 15.51
C LEU A 488 22.98 -4.94 16.12
N LEU A 489 22.98 -4.52 17.38
CA LEU A 489 24.19 -4.13 18.11
C LEU A 489 25.21 -5.28 18.16
N ALA A 490 24.77 -6.51 18.45
CA ALA A 490 25.66 -7.68 18.46
C ALA A 490 26.34 -7.90 17.10
N VAL A 491 25.60 -7.80 15.99
CA VAL A 491 26.15 -7.92 14.64
C VAL A 491 27.17 -6.82 14.34
N PHE A 492 26.88 -5.57 14.72
CA PHE A 492 27.83 -4.45 14.54
C PHE A 492 29.07 -4.58 15.41
N VAL A 493 28.96 -5.13 16.62
CA VAL A 493 30.12 -5.46 17.46
C VAL A 493 31.01 -6.49 16.77
N VAL A 494 30.44 -7.52 16.14
CA VAL A 494 31.21 -8.52 15.40
C VAL A 494 31.92 -7.91 14.18
N TYR A 495 31.26 -7.03 13.43
CA TYR A 495 31.93 -6.26 12.36
C TYR A 495 33.04 -5.36 12.90
N ALA A 496 32.81 -4.66 14.02
CA ALA A 496 33.80 -3.80 14.64
C ALA A 496 35.03 -4.61 15.10
N LEU A 497 34.82 -5.81 15.66
CA LEU A 497 35.89 -6.73 16.02
C LEU A 497 36.66 -7.22 14.79
N LEU A 498 35.97 -7.58 13.70
CA LEU A 498 36.59 -8.00 12.43
C LEU A 498 37.45 -6.88 11.83
N ILE A 499 36.90 -5.66 11.75
CA ILE A 499 37.61 -4.48 11.25
C ILE A 499 38.81 -4.15 12.15
N HIS A 500 38.62 -4.13 13.47
CA HIS A 500 39.71 -3.88 14.42
C HIS A 500 40.85 -4.89 14.25
N ARG A 501 40.52 -6.18 14.13
CA ARG A 501 41.50 -7.24 13.88
C ARG A 501 42.21 -7.08 12.54
N ALA A 502 41.49 -6.77 11.48
CA ALA A 502 42.07 -6.57 10.15
C ALA A 502 42.98 -5.33 10.06
N LEU A 503 42.64 -4.22 10.75
CA LEU A 503 43.51 -3.05 10.89
C LEU A 503 44.80 -3.40 11.65
N LYS A 504 44.69 -4.18 12.74
CA LYS A 504 45.84 -4.65 13.53
C LYS A 504 46.75 -5.59 12.74
N ILE A 505 46.16 -6.46 11.90
CA ILE A 505 46.91 -7.30 10.96
C ILE A 505 47.69 -6.43 9.98
N SER A 506 47.04 -5.42 9.41
CA SER A 506 47.64 -4.50 8.43
C SER A 506 48.84 -3.75 9.00
N LEU A 507 48.81 -3.34 10.28
CA LEU A 507 49.96 -2.67 10.93
C LEU A 507 51.19 -3.57 11.14
N ARG A 508 51.02 -4.89 11.17
CA ARG A 508 52.06 -5.85 11.56
C ARG A 508 52.73 -6.52 10.35
N THR A 509 52.41 -6.09 9.14
CA THR A 509 52.92 -6.70 7.91
C THR A 509 54.40 -6.40 7.68
N ARG A 510 55.06 -7.24 6.87
CA ARG A 510 56.47 -7.07 6.48
C ARG A 510 56.66 -6.00 5.40
N GLY A 511 55.80 -5.99 4.38
CA GLY A 511 55.91 -5.11 3.21
C GLY A 511 54.92 -3.94 3.20
N HIS A 512 55.26 -2.86 2.49
CA HIS A 512 54.35 -1.74 2.23
C HIS A 512 53.18 -2.16 1.33
N TYR A 513 53.42 -3.09 0.40
CA TYR A 513 52.37 -3.65 -0.46
C TYR A 513 51.30 -4.37 0.36
N THR A 514 51.72 -5.30 1.22
CA THR A 514 50.80 -6.03 2.10
C THR A 514 50.14 -5.14 3.15
N PHE A 515 50.80 -4.05 3.59
CA PHE A 515 50.19 -3.00 4.42
C PHE A 515 49.02 -2.32 3.69
N PHE A 516 49.25 -1.73 2.50
CA PHE A 516 48.20 -1.02 1.76
C PHE A 516 47.11 -1.97 1.24
N LEU A 517 47.47 -3.21 0.90
CA LEU A 517 46.51 -4.25 0.52
C LEU A 517 45.62 -4.61 1.70
N GLY A 518 46.19 -4.95 2.85
CA GLY A 518 45.42 -5.28 4.06
C GLY A 518 44.52 -4.14 4.52
N LEU A 519 45.05 -2.91 4.51
CA LEU A 519 44.28 -1.72 4.84
C LEU A 519 43.13 -1.51 3.85
N GLY A 520 43.40 -1.58 2.56
CA GLY A 520 42.39 -1.40 1.51
C GLY A 520 41.27 -2.44 1.58
N LEU A 521 41.61 -3.70 1.83
CA LEU A 521 40.66 -4.80 2.00
C LEU A 521 39.78 -4.58 3.23
N THR A 522 40.38 -4.11 4.33
CA THR A 522 39.66 -3.75 5.55
C THR A 522 38.68 -2.60 5.31
N LEU A 523 39.12 -1.57 4.59
CA LEU A 523 38.31 -0.40 4.25
C LEU A 523 37.17 -0.74 3.28
N LEU A 524 37.38 -1.68 2.35
CA LEU A 524 36.30 -2.18 1.48
C LEU A 524 35.15 -2.73 2.31
N ILE A 525 35.44 -3.63 3.28
CA ILE A 525 34.41 -4.19 4.17
C ILE A 525 33.77 -3.07 5.03
N ALA A 526 34.59 -2.21 5.65
CA ALA A 526 34.12 -1.19 6.58
C ALA A 526 33.20 -0.15 5.91
N PHE A 527 33.61 0.41 4.76
CA PHE A 527 32.79 1.38 4.04
C PHE A 527 31.55 0.74 3.40
N GLN A 528 31.63 -0.53 2.99
CA GLN A 528 30.46 -1.24 2.48
C GLN A 528 29.40 -1.44 3.57
N VAL A 529 29.80 -1.87 4.77
CA VAL A 529 28.91 -1.98 5.94
C VAL A 529 28.36 -0.62 6.36
N ALA A 530 29.20 0.42 6.39
CA ALA A 530 28.77 1.78 6.72
C ALA A 530 27.77 2.35 5.70
N LEU A 531 28.01 2.12 4.40
CA LEU A 531 27.17 2.66 3.34
C LEU A 531 25.79 1.98 3.31
N ILE A 532 25.72 0.65 3.48
CA ILE A 532 24.45 -0.06 3.50
C ILE A 532 23.64 0.29 4.75
N SER A 533 24.28 0.30 5.92
CA SER A 533 23.62 0.65 7.18
C SER A 533 23.18 2.10 7.26
N GLY A 534 24.00 3.02 6.74
CA GLY A 534 23.61 4.42 6.58
C GLY A 534 22.44 4.59 5.61
N GLY A 535 22.43 3.83 4.51
CA GLY A 535 21.38 3.86 3.49
C GLY A 535 20.01 3.47 4.05
N ILE A 536 19.94 2.33 4.74
CA ILE A 536 18.69 1.79 5.28
C ILE A 536 18.15 2.59 6.48
N LEU A 537 19.01 3.33 7.18
CA LEU A 537 18.65 4.23 8.29
C LEU A 537 18.43 5.69 7.86
N GLY A 538 18.52 5.99 6.55
CA GLY A 538 18.31 7.31 5.99
C GLY A 538 19.42 8.34 6.30
N LEU A 539 20.61 7.90 6.69
CA LEU A 539 21.77 8.79 6.86
C LEU A 539 22.39 9.19 5.51
N VAL A 540 22.29 8.30 4.52
CA VAL A 540 22.75 8.52 3.14
C VAL A 540 21.73 7.91 2.17
N PRO A 541 21.77 8.25 0.87
CA PRO A 541 20.89 7.61 -0.13
C PRO A 541 21.11 6.09 -0.23
N LEU A 542 20.04 5.35 -0.51
CA LEU A 542 20.11 3.89 -0.72
C LEU A 542 21.07 3.54 -1.87
N SER A 543 22.08 2.72 -1.60
CA SER A 543 23.19 2.46 -2.51
C SER A 543 23.08 1.15 -3.30
N GLY A 544 22.16 0.25 -2.93
CA GLY A 544 21.98 -1.05 -3.61
C GLY A 544 23.17 -2.01 -3.43
N VAL A 545 24.00 -1.79 -2.40
CA VAL A 545 25.18 -2.61 -2.12
C VAL A 545 24.81 -3.74 -1.16
N VAL A 546 25.39 -4.90 -1.39
CA VAL A 546 25.18 -6.10 -0.58
C VAL A 546 25.88 -6.00 0.77
N THR A 547 25.23 -6.50 1.84
CA THR A 547 25.86 -6.57 3.16
C THR A 547 26.84 -7.76 3.22
N PRO A 548 28.14 -7.55 3.53
CA PRO A 548 29.13 -8.62 3.51
C PRO A 548 28.76 -9.79 4.44
N PHE A 549 28.90 -11.04 3.99
CA PHE A 549 28.65 -12.28 4.76
C PHE A 549 27.19 -12.58 5.16
N LEU A 550 26.30 -11.59 5.22
CA LEU A 550 24.90 -11.77 5.63
C LEU A 550 23.94 -12.02 4.47
N ASN A 551 24.34 -11.65 3.25
CA ASN A 551 23.43 -11.51 2.14
C ASN A 551 23.35 -12.73 1.20
N TYR A 552 22.21 -12.94 0.52
CA TYR A 552 21.97 -14.06 -0.40
C TYR A 552 22.97 -14.15 -1.58
N GLY A 553 23.60 -13.05 -1.99
CA GLY A 553 24.44 -12.97 -3.20
C GLY A 553 25.59 -13.99 -3.22
N LYS A 554 25.46 -15.05 -4.04
CA LYS A 554 26.45 -16.14 -4.18
C LYS A 554 27.86 -15.62 -4.50
N SER A 555 27.99 -14.81 -5.55
CA SER A 555 29.28 -14.26 -5.98
C SER A 555 29.89 -13.28 -4.98
N SER A 556 29.07 -12.40 -4.39
CA SER A 556 29.56 -11.46 -3.37
C SER A 556 30.06 -12.19 -2.13
N THR A 557 29.40 -13.27 -1.71
CA THR A 557 29.84 -14.09 -0.58
C THR A 557 31.22 -14.70 -0.85
N ILE A 558 31.43 -15.27 -2.03
CA ILE A 558 32.72 -15.83 -2.46
C ILE A 558 33.82 -14.75 -2.43
N VAL A 559 33.55 -13.58 -2.98
CA VAL A 559 34.51 -12.47 -3.02
C VAL A 559 34.85 -11.97 -1.61
N ASN A 560 33.86 -11.82 -0.72
CA ASN A 560 34.09 -11.40 0.67
C ASN A 560 34.93 -12.42 1.47
N PHE A 561 34.73 -13.72 1.24
CA PHE A 561 35.59 -14.75 1.83
C PHE A 561 37.00 -14.74 1.23
N ALA A 562 37.14 -14.47 -0.07
CA ALA A 562 38.45 -14.29 -0.70
C ALA A 562 39.20 -13.10 -0.09
N ILE A 563 38.52 -11.98 0.20
CA ILE A 563 39.10 -10.82 0.92
C ILE A 563 39.67 -11.27 2.27
N VAL A 564 38.90 -12.04 3.05
CA VAL A 564 39.34 -12.55 4.36
C VAL A 564 40.47 -13.58 4.19
N GLY A 565 40.49 -14.35 3.11
CA GLY A 565 41.58 -15.27 2.76
C GLY A 565 42.88 -14.55 2.52
N ILE A 566 42.85 -13.45 1.75
CA ILE A 566 44.01 -12.60 1.52
C ILE A 566 44.47 -11.97 2.85
N LEU A 567 43.54 -11.46 3.67
CA LEU A 567 43.88 -10.93 5.01
C LEU A 567 44.51 -11.99 5.91
N ALA A 568 44.01 -13.22 5.87
CA ALA A 568 44.58 -14.35 6.60
C ALA A 568 46.01 -14.64 6.11
N ALA A 569 46.26 -14.67 4.79
CA ALA A 569 47.60 -14.85 4.22
C ALA A 569 48.58 -13.77 4.71
N VAL A 570 48.13 -12.51 4.68
CA VAL A 570 48.88 -11.34 5.16
C VAL A 570 49.19 -11.46 6.66
N SER A 571 48.24 -11.95 7.46
CA SER A 571 48.40 -12.11 8.92
C SER A 571 49.43 -13.17 9.32
N ALA A 572 49.66 -14.17 8.46
CA ALA A 572 50.57 -15.29 8.74
C ALA A 572 52.05 -14.90 8.66
N ARG A 573 52.39 -13.73 8.12
CA ARG A 573 53.77 -13.30 7.88
C ARG A 573 54.02 -11.91 8.46
N GLN A 574 54.24 -11.85 9.78
CA GLN A 574 54.48 -10.59 10.52
C GLN A 574 55.96 -10.18 10.50
N GLY A 575 56.22 -8.87 10.44
CA GLY A 575 57.57 -8.26 10.41
C GLY A 575 58.02 -7.68 11.74
N ALA A 576 59.30 -7.28 11.84
CA ALA A 576 59.89 -6.67 13.04
C ALA A 576 59.25 -5.27 13.36
N PRO A 577 59.19 -4.87 14.64
CA PRO A 577 58.41 -3.71 15.12
C PRO A 577 58.92 -2.31 14.70
N GLU A 578 60.09 -2.18 14.06
CA GLU A 578 60.71 -0.88 13.74
C GLU A 578 59.89 0.02 12.79
N ARG A 579 58.96 -0.54 12.00
CA ARG A 579 58.15 0.20 11.01
C ARG A 579 56.83 0.76 11.53
N GLU A 580 56.46 0.46 12.78
CA GLU A 580 55.18 0.90 13.36
C GLU A 580 55.05 2.44 13.43
N GLY A 581 56.15 3.21 13.45
CA GLY A 581 56.13 4.66 13.64
C GLY A 581 55.38 5.47 12.56
N SER A 582 55.66 5.23 11.28
CA SER A 582 55.25 6.13 10.18
C SER A 582 53.76 6.08 9.81
N PHE A 583 53.04 5.01 10.18
CA PHE A 583 51.63 4.79 9.82
C PHE A 583 50.69 4.59 11.02
N ARG A 584 51.23 4.46 12.25
CA ARG A 584 50.42 4.31 13.47
C ARG A 584 49.42 5.44 13.66
N MET A 585 49.86 6.69 13.54
CA MET A 585 48.98 7.83 13.75
C MET A 585 47.88 7.92 12.67
N PRO A 586 48.21 7.90 11.35
CA PRO A 586 47.21 7.84 10.30
C PRO A 586 46.18 6.73 10.50
N LEU A 587 46.59 5.54 10.95
CA LEU A 587 45.65 4.45 11.17
C LEU A 587 44.77 4.64 12.41
N ARG A 588 45.28 5.28 13.47
CA ARG A 588 44.43 5.70 14.61
C ARG A 588 43.34 6.66 14.17
N TRP A 589 43.64 7.60 13.28
CA TRP A 589 42.63 8.48 12.68
C TRP A 589 41.60 7.70 11.86
N VAL A 590 42.04 6.75 11.03
CA VAL A 590 41.13 5.87 10.28
C VAL A 590 40.23 5.06 11.21
N ALA A 591 40.80 4.44 12.24
CA ALA A 591 40.03 3.69 13.24
C ALA A 591 39.03 4.58 13.97
N GLY A 592 39.43 5.80 14.36
CA GLY A 592 38.56 6.81 14.96
C GLY A 592 37.42 7.24 14.04
N LEU A 593 37.71 7.46 12.74
CA LEU A 593 36.70 7.78 11.72
C LEU A 593 35.68 6.65 11.56
N LEU A 594 36.14 5.41 11.42
CA LEU A 594 35.25 4.25 11.29
C LEU A 594 34.41 4.03 12.55
N ALA A 595 35.00 4.23 13.74
CA ALA A 595 34.28 4.16 15.00
C ALA A 595 33.22 5.27 15.12
N ALA A 596 33.54 6.50 14.72
CA ALA A 596 32.60 7.60 14.69
C ALA A 596 31.43 7.34 13.73
N ILE A 597 31.70 6.85 12.51
CA ILE A 597 30.66 6.46 11.55
C ILE A 597 29.78 5.35 12.15
N GLY A 598 30.38 4.31 12.73
CA GLY A 598 29.65 3.23 13.40
C GLY A 598 28.77 3.73 14.55
N ALA A 599 29.28 4.66 15.37
CA ALA A 599 28.52 5.28 16.45
C ALA A 599 27.33 6.09 15.93
N VAL A 600 27.49 6.88 14.87
CA VAL A 600 26.38 7.62 14.23
C VAL A 600 25.32 6.67 13.71
N VAL A 601 25.72 5.58 13.04
CA VAL A 601 24.79 4.53 12.56
C VAL A 601 24.03 3.90 13.73
N MET A 602 24.71 3.54 14.82
CA MET A 602 24.07 2.93 15.99
C MET A 602 23.17 3.89 16.76
N LEU A 603 23.55 5.16 16.90
CA LEU A 603 22.71 6.20 17.50
C LEU A 603 21.44 6.43 16.67
N GLN A 604 21.56 6.43 15.34
CA GLN A 604 20.40 6.53 14.46
C GLN A 604 19.50 5.29 14.55
N ALA A 605 20.07 4.09 14.60
CA ALA A 605 19.31 2.86 14.82
C ALA A 605 18.58 2.88 16.16
N ALA A 606 19.25 3.32 17.24
CA ALA A 606 18.66 3.49 18.56
C ALA A 606 17.51 4.52 18.54
N ARG A 607 17.69 5.65 17.85
CA ARG A 607 16.62 6.65 17.69
C ARG A 607 15.37 6.04 17.03
N VAL A 608 15.55 5.28 15.95
CA VAL A 608 14.45 4.66 15.21
C VAL A 608 13.77 3.55 16.02
N GLN A 609 14.54 2.69 16.70
CA GLN A 609 14.01 1.48 17.36
C GLN A 609 13.64 1.65 18.83
N LEU A 610 14.22 2.63 19.52
CA LEU A 610 14.02 2.82 20.96
C LEU A 610 13.19 4.07 21.26
N LEU A 611 13.45 5.18 20.56
CA LEU A 611 12.82 6.47 20.87
C LEU A 611 11.57 6.74 20.04
N GLN A 612 11.59 6.41 18.74
CA GLN A 612 10.52 6.75 17.79
C GLN A 612 9.80 5.52 17.23
N ALA A 613 9.96 4.36 17.87
CA ALA A 613 9.55 3.08 17.32
C ALA A 613 8.06 3.06 16.99
N ASP A 614 7.20 3.45 17.93
CA ASP A 614 5.75 3.38 17.73
C ASP A 614 5.22 4.47 16.79
N GLU A 615 5.80 5.68 16.84
CA GLU A 615 5.47 6.76 15.92
C GLU A 615 5.80 6.36 14.47
N ILE A 616 7.00 5.84 14.24
CA ILE A 616 7.44 5.38 12.92
C ILE A 616 6.59 4.21 12.46
N LEU A 617 6.25 3.26 13.35
CA LEU A 617 5.49 2.05 13.01
C LEU A 617 4.17 2.35 12.29
N VAL A 618 3.47 3.42 12.67
CA VAL A 618 2.14 3.79 12.13
C VAL A 618 2.17 4.98 11.17
N LYS A 619 3.34 5.62 10.98
CA LYS A 619 3.49 6.78 10.11
C LYS A 619 3.24 6.40 8.65
N GLY A 620 2.28 7.07 8.00
CA GLY A 620 2.00 6.89 6.57
C GLY A 620 3.01 7.62 5.68
N ALA A 621 3.36 7.03 4.55
CA ALA A 621 4.22 7.60 3.50
C ALA A 621 3.38 7.99 2.27
N LEU A 622 3.36 9.27 1.90
CA LEU A 622 2.64 9.78 0.74
C LEU A 622 3.46 9.55 -0.54
N VAL A 623 3.08 8.53 -1.30
CA VAL A 623 3.80 8.06 -2.49
C VAL A 623 2.87 7.95 -3.69
N VAL A 624 3.46 7.95 -4.89
CA VAL A 624 2.71 7.76 -6.13
C VAL A 624 2.39 6.26 -6.31
N GLN A 625 1.12 5.96 -6.52
CA GLN A 625 0.60 4.62 -6.78
C GLN A 625 0.68 4.26 -8.28
N GLY A 626 0.37 3.01 -8.63
CA GLY A 626 0.43 2.52 -10.01
C GLY A 626 -0.47 3.28 -11.00
N ASP A 627 -1.59 3.84 -10.51
CA ASP A 627 -2.52 4.69 -11.25
C ASP A 627 -2.00 6.12 -11.49
N GLY A 628 -0.81 6.45 -10.99
CA GLY A 628 -0.20 7.77 -11.12
C GLY A 628 -0.70 8.82 -10.11
N HIS A 629 -1.61 8.46 -9.20
CA HIS A 629 -2.08 9.33 -8.12
C HIS A 629 -1.30 9.13 -6.82
N ARG A 630 -1.22 10.16 -5.99
CA ARG A 630 -0.52 10.10 -4.70
C ARG A 630 -1.47 9.71 -3.58
N ARG A 631 -1.10 8.67 -2.82
CA ARG A 631 -1.87 8.18 -1.67
C ARG A 631 -0.93 7.76 -0.54
N PHE A 632 -1.44 7.81 0.69
CA PHE A 632 -0.69 7.32 1.84
C PHE A 632 -0.59 5.79 1.80
N ALA A 633 0.64 5.29 1.73
CA ALA A 633 0.99 3.91 2.04
C ALA A 633 1.31 3.78 3.53
N TYR A 634 0.91 2.65 4.15
CA TYR A 634 1.15 2.38 5.56
C TYR A 634 1.98 1.11 5.72
N ASN A 635 2.53 0.92 6.92
CA ASN A 635 3.29 -0.27 7.28
C ASN A 635 2.45 -1.55 7.02
N PRO A 636 2.91 -2.46 6.15
CA PRO A 636 2.18 -3.68 5.84
C PRO A 636 1.78 -4.50 7.07
N ARG A 637 2.60 -4.51 8.12
CA ARG A 637 2.34 -5.26 9.38
C ARG A 637 1.13 -4.73 10.13
N VAL A 638 0.94 -3.41 10.11
CA VAL A 638 -0.18 -2.75 10.76
C VAL A 638 -1.47 -2.99 9.98
N VAL A 639 -1.38 -2.90 8.65
CA VAL A 639 -2.51 -3.20 7.75
C VAL A 639 -2.92 -4.66 7.88
N GLU A 640 -1.97 -5.59 7.90
CA GLU A 640 -2.22 -7.01 8.09
C GLU A 640 -2.81 -7.30 9.48
N ALA A 641 -2.30 -6.67 10.53
CA ALA A 641 -2.88 -6.77 11.87
C ALA A 641 -4.35 -6.32 11.88
N ALA A 642 -4.70 -5.23 11.18
CA ALA A 642 -6.10 -4.83 11.02
C ALA A 642 -6.92 -5.87 10.26
N GLU A 643 -6.42 -6.36 9.12
CA GLU A 643 -7.11 -7.33 8.27
C GLU A 643 -7.40 -8.67 8.96
N GLN A 644 -6.55 -9.07 9.90
CA GLN A 644 -6.74 -10.28 10.70
C GLN A 644 -7.83 -10.14 11.77
N ILE A 645 -8.23 -8.91 12.14
CA ILE A 645 -9.32 -8.71 13.10
C ILE A 645 -10.64 -9.14 12.46
N PRO A 646 -11.38 -10.11 13.03
CA PRO A 646 -12.69 -10.48 12.53
C PRO A 646 -13.64 -9.29 12.60
N ARG A 647 -14.30 -9.00 11.48
CA ARG A 647 -15.28 -7.91 11.39
C ARG A 647 -16.54 -8.24 12.18
N GLY A 648 -17.09 -7.24 12.86
CA GLY A 648 -18.41 -7.31 13.49
C GLY A 648 -19.53 -7.41 12.46
N SER A 649 -20.74 -7.63 12.95
CA SER A 649 -21.96 -7.71 12.16
C SER A 649 -22.60 -6.33 12.02
N ILE A 650 -23.19 -6.08 10.86
CA ILE A 650 -24.01 -4.88 10.61
C ILE A 650 -25.46 -5.29 10.81
N PHE A 651 -26.17 -4.59 11.68
CA PHE A 651 -27.58 -4.80 11.97
C PHE A 651 -28.41 -3.61 11.48
N ASP A 652 -29.67 -3.89 11.16
CA ASP A 652 -30.69 -2.86 10.99
C ASP A 652 -31.11 -2.28 12.36
N ARG A 653 -31.99 -1.29 12.35
CA ARG A 653 -32.49 -0.64 13.57
C ARG A 653 -33.24 -1.57 14.53
N ASN A 654 -33.71 -2.72 14.04
CA ASN A 654 -34.47 -3.72 14.78
C ASN A 654 -33.63 -4.94 15.19
N GLY A 655 -32.31 -4.93 14.93
CA GLY A 655 -31.41 -6.04 15.25
C GLY A 655 -31.42 -7.17 14.23
N ILE A 656 -31.95 -6.98 13.03
CA ILE A 656 -31.85 -7.94 11.93
C ILE A 656 -30.45 -7.83 11.29
N PRO A 657 -29.67 -8.91 11.18
CA PRO A 657 -28.37 -8.85 10.52
C PRO A 657 -28.51 -8.49 9.03
N LEU A 658 -27.83 -7.43 8.62
CA LEU A 658 -27.72 -6.96 7.24
C LEU A 658 -26.45 -7.50 6.56
N ALA A 659 -25.35 -7.61 7.32
CA ALA A 659 -24.11 -8.24 6.89
C ALA A 659 -23.41 -8.90 8.08
N THR A 660 -22.88 -10.12 7.91
CA THR A 660 -22.17 -10.82 9.00
C THR A 660 -21.19 -11.85 8.47
N SER A 661 -20.19 -12.18 9.27
CA SER A 661 -19.30 -13.33 9.05
C SER A 661 -19.74 -14.58 9.81
N SER A 662 -20.82 -14.50 10.61
CA SER A 662 -21.34 -15.62 11.41
C SER A 662 -22.57 -16.22 10.76
N ARG A 663 -22.43 -17.44 10.23
CA ARG A 663 -23.57 -18.21 9.71
C ARG A 663 -24.56 -18.59 10.82
N ALA A 664 -24.06 -18.88 12.02
CA ALA A 664 -24.90 -19.20 13.18
C ALA A 664 -25.86 -18.03 13.53
N LEU A 665 -25.38 -16.78 13.40
CA LEU A 665 -26.21 -15.60 13.59
C LEU A 665 -27.33 -15.51 12.54
N LEU A 666 -27.03 -15.80 11.27
CA LEU A 666 -28.07 -15.82 10.23
C LEU A 666 -29.12 -16.89 10.49
N GLU A 667 -28.68 -18.08 10.90
CA GLU A 667 -29.56 -19.21 11.19
C GLU A 667 -30.50 -18.90 12.37
N HIS A 668 -29.98 -18.24 13.41
CA HIS A 668 -30.79 -17.77 14.54
C HIS A 668 -31.92 -16.83 14.09
N HIS A 669 -31.68 -16.00 13.07
CA HIS A 669 -32.67 -15.07 12.50
C HIS A 669 -33.45 -15.64 11.30
N ARG A 670 -33.33 -16.94 10.96
CA ARG A 670 -33.94 -17.55 9.75
C ARG A 670 -35.44 -17.27 9.61
N ALA A 671 -36.20 -17.43 10.70
CA ALA A 671 -37.65 -17.15 10.70
C ALA A 671 -37.97 -15.68 10.37
N GLY A 672 -37.10 -14.75 10.78
CA GLY A 672 -37.19 -13.33 10.41
C GLY A 672 -37.01 -13.11 8.91
N TYR A 673 -35.98 -13.70 8.32
CA TYR A 673 -35.72 -13.62 6.88
C TYR A 673 -36.84 -14.24 6.03
N GLN A 674 -37.36 -15.39 6.45
CA GLN A 674 -38.48 -16.05 5.76
C GLN A 674 -39.73 -15.16 5.71
N ARG A 675 -40.07 -14.49 6.82
CA ARG A 675 -41.18 -13.52 6.85
C ARG A 675 -40.97 -12.31 5.93
N LEU A 676 -39.73 -11.99 5.60
CA LEU A 676 -39.37 -10.91 4.66
C LEU A 676 -39.16 -11.40 3.23
N GLY A 677 -39.46 -12.68 2.94
CA GLY A 677 -39.27 -13.26 1.61
C GLY A 677 -37.79 -13.41 1.21
N VAL A 678 -36.87 -13.44 2.18
CA VAL A 678 -35.44 -13.60 1.95
C VAL A 678 -35.07 -15.08 2.11
N ALA A 679 -34.72 -15.73 1.00
CA ALA A 679 -34.28 -17.12 0.97
C ALA A 679 -32.76 -17.22 1.20
N LEU A 680 -32.34 -17.42 2.46
CA LEU A 680 -30.94 -17.49 2.85
C LEU A 680 -30.13 -18.50 2.03
N ASP A 681 -30.71 -19.67 1.73
CA ASP A 681 -30.02 -20.74 1.01
C ASP A 681 -29.75 -20.41 -0.48
N LYS A 682 -30.42 -19.38 -1.01
CA LYS A 682 -30.18 -18.84 -2.36
C LYS A 682 -29.28 -17.59 -2.35
N SER A 683 -29.33 -16.79 -1.29
CA SER A 683 -28.61 -15.51 -1.22
C SER A 683 -27.24 -15.59 -0.57
N VAL A 684 -26.95 -16.69 0.14
CA VAL A 684 -25.71 -16.87 0.89
C VAL A 684 -25.04 -18.18 0.52
N GLU A 685 -23.84 -18.10 -0.06
CA GLU A 685 -23.03 -19.28 -0.33
C GLU A 685 -22.30 -19.76 0.92
N ALA A 686 -22.17 -21.08 1.06
CA ALA A 686 -21.51 -21.69 2.22
C ALA A 686 -20.00 -21.39 2.29
N SER A 687 -19.37 -21.09 1.15
CA SER A 687 -17.95 -20.75 1.01
C SER A 687 -17.61 -19.30 1.37
N ASP A 688 -18.60 -18.42 1.44
CA ASP A 688 -18.36 -17.00 1.69
C ASP A 688 -17.90 -16.73 3.12
N ARG A 689 -16.88 -15.86 3.27
CA ARG A 689 -16.39 -15.41 4.59
C ARG A 689 -17.20 -14.23 5.15
N ARG A 690 -18.02 -13.61 4.30
CA ARG A 690 -18.88 -12.47 4.62
C ARG A 690 -20.19 -12.64 3.87
N HIS A 691 -21.30 -12.59 4.59
CA HIS A 691 -22.63 -12.92 4.07
C HIS A 691 -23.52 -11.68 4.03
N TYR A 692 -24.28 -11.53 2.94
CA TYR A 692 -25.21 -10.42 2.70
C TYR A 692 -26.62 -10.95 2.38
N PRO A 693 -27.45 -11.24 3.41
CA PRO A 693 -28.74 -11.92 3.23
C PRO A 693 -29.68 -11.25 2.22
N PHE A 694 -29.71 -9.92 2.19
CA PHE A 694 -30.59 -9.12 1.33
C PHE A 694 -30.03 -8.86 -0.08
N GLY A 695 -28.79 -9.24 -0.36
CA GLY A 695 -28.16 -9.13 -1.67
C GLY A 695 -28.29 -7.72 -2.29
N PRO A 696 -28.72 -7.60 -3.56
CA PRO A 696 -28.82 -6.33 -4.29
C PRO A 696 -29.66 -5.25 -3.61
N VAL A 697 -30.68 -5.63 -2.83
CA VAL A 697 -31.60 -4.70 -2.14
C VAL A 697 -30.86 -3.76 -1.17
N MET A 698 -29.74 -4.22 -0.63
CA MET A 698 -28.91 -3.49 0.34
C MET A 698 -27.56 -3.05 -0.24
N PHE A 699 -27.25 -3.36 -1.52
CA PHE A 699 -25.93 -3.14 -2.09
C PHE A 699 -25.48 -1.68 -1.97
N HIS A 700 -26.33 -0.72 -2.35
CA HIS A 700 -25.93 0.69 -2.29
C HIS A 700 -25.68 1.17 -0.85
N LEU A 701 -26.30 0.56 0.16
CA LEU A 701 -26.15 0.93 1.57
C LEU A 701 -24.92 0.27 2.20
N LEU A 702 -24.71 -1.02 1.96
CA LEU A 702 -23.68 -1.82 2.62
C LEU A 702 -22.37 -1.86 1.82
N GLY A 703 -22.47 -1.83 0.49
CA GLY A 703 -21.44 -2.35 -0.40
C GLY A 703 -21.37 -3.89 -0.34
N ASP A 704 -20.43 -4.46 -1.08
CA ASP A 704 -20.10 -5.88 -0.99
C ASP A 704 -18.59 -6.05 -0.83
N LEU A 705 -18.14 -6.52 0.34
CA LEU A 705 -16.73 -6.72 0.64
C LEU A 705 -16.10 -7.85 -0.19
N ARG A 706 -16.90 -8.81 -0.65
CA ARG A 706 -16.45 -9.93 -1.49
C ARG A 706 -16.05 -9.42 -2.86
N SER A 707 -16.87 -8.57 -3.46
CA SER A 707 -16.67 -8.10 -4.83
C SER A 707 -15.94 -6.76 -4.95
N ARG A 708 -16.05 -5.89 -3.93
CA ARG A 708 -15.54 -4.51 -3.90
C ARG A 708 -15.88 -3.70 -5.16
N ILE A 709 -17.02 -3.98 -5.78
CA ILE A 709 -17.50 -3.24 -6.94
C ILE A 709 -17.81 -1.81 -6.54
N ASN A 710 -17.39 -0.85 -7.37
CA ASN A 710 -17.58 0.60 -7.17
C ASN A 710 -16.97 1.16 -5.86
N TRP A 711 -16.06 0.42 -5.21
CA TRP A 711 -15.53 0.77 -3.87
C TRP A 711 -14.77 2.09 -3.82
N GLY A 712 -14.17 2.51 -4.93
CA GLY A 712 -13.40 3.75 -5.04
C GLY A 712 -14.16 4.96 -5.57
N ALA A 713 -15.46 4.83 -5.89
CA ALA A 713 -16.22 5.91 -6.52
C ALA A 713 -16.64 6.98 -5.51
N SER A 714 -16.48 8.26 -5.88
CA SER A 714 -16.77 9.41 -5.01
C SER A 714 -18.25 9.63 -4.71
N ASN A 715 -19.14 9.05 -5.51
CA ASN A 715 -20.59 9.12 -5.39
C ASN A 715 -21.19 7.84 -4.76
N THR A 716 -20.48 7.26 -3.80
CA THR A 716 -20.93 6.07 -3.05
C THR A 716 -20.69 6.26 -1.56
N ALA A 717 -21.56 5.67 -0.74
CA ALA A 717 -21.39 5.58 0.70
C ALA A 717 -21.80 4.18 1.17
N PHE A 718 -20.79 3.36 1.48
CA PHE A 718 -20.94 1.94 1.80
C PHE A 718 -20.55 1.69 3.25
N ALA A 719 -21.45 1.09 4.03
CA ALA A 719 -21.19 0.83 5.44
C ALA A 719 -19.94 -0.04 5.67
N GLU A 720 -19.71 -1.05 4.83
CA GLU A 720 -18.52 -1.92 4.91
C GLU A 720 -17.20 -1.19 4.62
N ARG A 721 -17.23 -0.11 3.82
CA ARG A 721 -16.06 0.72 3.50
C ARG A 721 -15.87 1.81 4.54
N ASP A 722 -16.90 2.63 4.71
CA ASP A 722 -16.84 3.91 5.43
C ASP A 722 -16.72 3.69 6.94
N TYR A 723 -17.19 2.54 7.45
CA TYR A 723 -17.08 2.16 8.87
C TYR A 723 -16.18 0.95 9.09
N ASN A 724 -15.24 0.65 8.18
CA ASN A 724 -14.37 -0.53 8.27
C ASN A 724 -13.57 -0.57 9.58
N ALA A 725 -13.00 0.54 10.04
CA ALA A 725 -12.25 0.58 11.29
C ALA A 725 -13.12 0.23 12.51
N ARG A 726 -14.34 0.79 12.57
CA ARG A 726 -15.33 0.48 13.62
C ARG A 726 -15.79 -0.98 13.57
N LEU A 727 -15.97 -1.54 12.38
CA LEU A 727 -16.24 -2.98 12.19
C LEU A 727 -15.09 -3.87 12.67
N GLN A 728 -13.88 -3.33 12.75
CA GLN A 728 -12.70 -4.01 13.28
C GLN A 728 -12.40 -3.61 14.74
N GLY A 729 -13.21 -2.75 15.36
CA GLY A 729 -13.13 -2.44 16.80
C GLY A 729 -12.02 -1.47 17.17
N PHE A 730 -11.48 -0.71 16.21
CA PHE A 730 -10.49 0.33 16.45
C PHE A 730 -10.84 1.65 15.75
N ASP A 731 -10.28 2.75 16.22
CA ASP A 731 -10.40 4.05 15.59
C ASP A 731 -9.16 4.35 14.74
N ASP A 732 -9.38 4.59 13.44
CA ASP A 732 -8.33 4.94 12.49
C ASP A 732 -8.15 6.46 12.31
N ARG A 733 -8.96 7.28 13.01
CA ARG A 733 -8.91 8.75 13.05
C ARG A 733 -8.71 9.36 11.66
N ALA A 734 -9.46 8.84 10.68
CA ALA A 734 -9.30 9.24 9.29
C ALA A 734 -9.54 10.75 9.11
N THR A 735 -8.58 11.42 8.48
CA THR A 735 -8.63 12.86 8.16
C THR A 735 -8.47 13.08 6.67
N VAL A 736 -9.17 14.07 6.12
CA VAL A 736 -9.04 14.42 4.69
C VAL A 736 -7.94 15.48 4.56
N VAL A 737 -6.85 15.14 3.88
CA VAL A 737 -5.72 16.03 3.58
C VAL A 737 -5.74 16.38 2.09
N ARG A 738 -5.39 17.61 1.75
CA ARG A 738 -5.32 18.07 0.36
C ARG A 738 -3.89 17.90 -0.17
N VAL A 739 -3.71 17.10 -1.22
CA VAL A 739 -2.39 16.74 -1.77
C VAL A 739 -2.33 16.98 -3.28
N ALA A 740 -1.18 17.42 -3.79
CA ALA A 740 -0.94 17.55 -5.23
C ALA A 740 -0.24 16.30 -5.76
N ASP A 741 -0.72 15.77 -6.90
CA ASP A 741 -0.14 14.59 -7.57
C ASP A 741 1.20 14.88 -8.25
N THR A 742 1.42 16.13 -8.63
CA THR A 742 2.65 16.65 -9.22
C THR A 742 3.09 17.91 -8.48
N PRO A 743 4.39 18.24 -8.47
CA PRO A 743 4.87 19.50 -7.91
C PRO A 743 4.14 20.69 -8.57
N GLY A 744 3.45 21.50 -7.77
CA GLY A 744 2.66 22.65 -8.25
C GLY A 744 1.30 22.32 -8.90
N GLY A 745 0.86 21.06 -8.87
CA GLY A 745 -0.43 20.63 -9.43
C GLY A 745 -1.64 20.98 -8.58
N SER A 746 -2.84 20.73 -9.10
CA SER A 746 -4.10 20.94 -8.36
C SER A 746 -4.21 20.00 -7.16
N LEU A 747 -4.73 20.55 -6.05
CA LEU A 747 -4.89 19.80 -4.80
C LEU A 747 -6.13 18.91 -4.84
N ARG A 748 -5.94 17.64 -4.50
CA ARG A 748 -7.02 16.65 -4.37
C ARG A 748 -7.18 16.20 -2.92
N PRO A 749 -8.40 15.92 -2.46
CA PRO A 749 -8.60 15.31 -1.15
C PRO A 749 -8.12 13.86 -1.15
N VAL A 750 -7.32 13.49 -0.15
CA VAL A 750 -6.84 12.14 0.10
C VAL A 750 -7.01 11.83 1.59
N LEU A 751 -7.48 10.63 1.90
CA LEU A 751 -7.64 10.17 3.28
C LEU A 751 -6.28 9.80 3.90
N LYS A 752 -6.04 10.32 5.10
CA LYS A 752 -4.93 9.98 5.97
C LYS A 752 -5.47 9.30 7.22
N HIS A 753 -5.04 8.07 7.46
CA HIS A 753 -5.37 7.24 8.59
C HIS A 753 -4.25 7.30 9.64
N ASP A 754 -4.62 7.07 10.89
CA ASP A 754 -3.73 6.98 12.04
C ASP A 754 -4.04 5.68 12.79
N TYR A 755 -3.15 4.70 12.62
CA TYR A 755 -3.31 3.35 13.13
C TYR A 755 -2.64 3.15 14.50
N ARG A 756 -2.41 4.21 15.28
CA ARG A 756 -1.74 4.11 16.60
C ARG A 756 -2.36 3.06 17.53
N GLU A 757 -3.66 2.84 17.46
CA GLU A 757 -4.37 1.88 18.31
C GLU A 757 -4.00 0.43 17.99
N LEU A 758 -3.46 0.15 16.80
CA LEU A 758 -3.06 -1.18 16.37
C LEU A 758 -1.62 -1.54 16.74
N VAL A 759 -0.84 -0.60 17.28
CA VAL A 759 0.55 -0.84 17.69
C VAL A 759 0.69 -2.07 18.59
N PRO A 760 -0.16 -2.29 19.62
CA PRO A 760 -0.05 -3.47 20.47
C PRO A 760 -0.26 -4.79 19.72
N LEU A 761 -1.12 -4.82 18.69
CA LEU A 761 -1.35 -6.01 17.88
C LEU A 761 -0.12 -6.40 17.05
N VAL A 762 0.71 -5.43 16.67
CA VAL A 762 1.98 -5.71 15.99
C VAL A 762 3.07 -6.10 16.99
N ARG A 763 3.18 -5.37 18.11
CA ARG A 763 4.20 -5.59 19.16
C ARG A 763 4.06 -6.94 19.84
N TYR A 764 2.83 -7.32 20.17
CA TYR A 764 2.50 -8.51 20.94
C TYR A 764 1.75 -9.55 20.11
N ARG A 765 1.97 -9.56 18.78
CA ARG A 765 1.26 -10.44 17.84
C ARG A 765 1.30 -11.93 18.22
N TYR A 766 2.36 -12.38 18.88
CA TYR A 766 2.55 -13.77 19.34
C TYR A 766 2.23 -13.97 20.83
N ARG A 767 1.68 -12.97 21.50
CA ARG A 767 1.27 -12.99 22.91
C ARG A 767 -0.20 -12.59 23.01
N PRO A 768 -1.14 -13.45 22.57
CA PRO A 768 -2.56 -13.10 22.54
C PRO A 768 -3.11 -12.78 23.94
N GLY A 769 -2.52 -13.31 25.01
CA GLY A 769 -2.91 -13.00 26.40
C GLY A 769 -2.42 -11.64 26.92
N HIS A 770 -1.72 -10.83 26.12
CA HIS A 770 -1.28 -9.51 26.55
C HIS A 770 -2.48 -8.58 26.77
N GLU A 771 -2.47 -7.80 27.85
CA GLU A 771 -3.62 -6.97 28.25
C GLU A 771 -4.04 -5.99 27.15
N ASP A 772 -3.09 -5.28 26.53
CA ASP A 772 -3.38 -4.34 25.45
C ASP A 772 -3.97 -5.01 24.20
N VAL A 773 -3.57 -6.25 23.89
CA VAL A 773 -4.14 -7.01 22.77
C VAL A 773 -5.58 -7.38 23.08
N GLN A 774 -5.83 -7.88 24.28
CA GLN A 774 -7.19 -8.22 24.75
C GLN A 774 -8.09 -6.99 24.80
N ARG A 775 -7.56 -5.83 25.20
CA ARG A 775 -8.30 -4.56 25.23
C ARG A 775 -8.80 -4.14 23.84
N ILE A 776 -8.06 -4.40 22.78
CA ILE A 776 -8.49 -4.12 21.41
C ILE A 776 -9.49 -5.18 20.93
N LEU A 777 -9.18 -6.46 21.12
CA LEU A 777 -9.99 -7.57 20.59
C LEU A 777 -11.35 -7.74 21.29
N SER A 778 -11.48 -7.26 22.53
CA SER A 778 -12.73 -7.33 23.33
C SER A 778 -13.73 -6.21 23.01
N ARG A 779 -13.35 -5.18 22.25
CA ARG A 779 -14.24 -4.07 21.90
C ARG A 779 -15.42 -4.55 21.04
N SER A 780 -16.56 -3.87 21.22
CA SER A 780 -17.72 -4.07 20.35
C SER A 780 -17.36 -3.65 18.92
N ARG A 781 -17.67 -4.53 17.97
CA ARG A 781 -17.38 -4.39 16.54
C ARG A 781 -18.63 -4.25 15.71
N ASP A 782 -19.78 -4.44 16.33
CA ASP A 782 -21.06 -4.46 15.64
C ASP A 782 -21.54 -3.05 15.35
N LEU A 783 -22.16 -2.88 14.17
CA LEU A 783 -22.78 -1.63 13.77
C LEU A 783 -24.29 -1.78 13.77
N ARG A 784 -24.98 -0.71 14.17
CA ARG A 784 -26.43 -0.60 14.01
C ARG A 784 -26.73 0.55 13.08
N LEU A 785 -27.36 0.24 11.96
CA LEU A 785 -27.83 1.23 11.00
C LEU A 785 -29.23 1.72 11.37
N THR A 786 -29.57 2.93 10.92
CA THR A 786 -30.91 3.51 11.10
C THR A 786 -31.94 2.92 10.12
N ILE A 787 -31.46 2.20 9.10
CA ILE A 787 -32.27 1.48 8.11
C ILE A 787 -33.21 0.50 8.81
N ASP A 788 -34.47 0.48 8.39
CA ASP A 788 -35.41 -0.59 8.72
C ASP A 788 -35.41 -1.60 7.56
N ALA A 789 -34.86 -2.79 7.80
CA ALA A 789 -34.72 -3.79 6.74
C ALA A 789 -36.05 -4.22 6.14
N ARG A 790 -37.12 -4.17 6.95
CA ARG A 790 -38.48 -4.55 6.57
C ARG A 790 -39.06 -3.50 5.62
N LEU A 791 -38.90 -2.22 5.98
CA LEU A 791 -39.35 -1.11 5.13
C LEU A 791 -38.53 -1.03 3.84
N GLN A 792 -37.20 -1.19 3.89
CA GLN A 792 -36.35 -1.20 2.69
C GLN A 792 -36.80 -2.27 1.68
N LYS A 793 -37.07 -3.49 2.16
CA LYS A 793 -37.51 -4.62 1.33
C LYS A 793 -38.88 -4.35 0.70
N GLN A 794 -39.87 -3.93 1.50
CA GLN A 794 -41.21 -3.62 0.98
C GLN A 794 -41.20 -2.42 0.03
N ALA A 795 -40.45 -1.36 0.35
CA ALA A 795 -40.31 -0.19 -0.52
C ALA A 795 -39.67 -0.57 -1.87
N SER A 796 -38.71 -1.49 -1.87
CA SER A 796 -38.09 -2.01 -3.10
C SER A 796 -39.10 -2.74 -3.98
N GLU A 797 -39.91 -3.63 -3.42
CA GLU A 797 -40.96 -4.37 -4.15
C GLU A 797 -42.07 -3.45 -4.67
N ILE A 798 -42.47 -2.44 -3.88
CA ILE A 798 -43.43 -1.41 -4.30
C ILE A 798 -42.84 -0.63 -5.50
N MET A 799 -41.59 -0.15 -5.38
CA MET A 799 -40.95 0.60 -6.44
C MET A 799 -40.79 -0.22 -7.72
N GLU A 800 -40.38 -1.47 -7.62
CA GLU A 800 -40.26 -2.36 -8.79
C GLU A 800 -41.59 -2.51 -9.52
N ARG A 801 -42.69 -2.77 -8.80
CA ARG A 801 -44.02 -2.89 -9.40
C ARG A 801 -44.44 -1.61 -10.11
N HIS A 802 -44.27 -0.45 -9.48
CA HIS A 802 -44.65 0.84 -10.06
C HIS A 802 -43.76 1.25 -11.25
N ILE A 803 -42.45 0.99 -11.18
CA ILE A 803 -41.51 1.23 -12.29
C ILE A 803 -41.90 0.37 -13.50
N ARG A 804 -42.15 -0.93 -13.29
CA ARG A 804 -42.56 -1.85 -14.37
C ARG A 804 -43.94 -1.49 -14.93
N ALA A 805 -44.91 -1.16 -14.08
CA ALA A 805 -46.25 -0.74 -14.51
C ALA A 805 -46.22 0.55 -15.35
N ALA A 806 -45.25 1.43 -15.10
CA ALA A 806 -45.01 2.63 -15.91
C ALA A 806 -44.23 2.36 -17.22
N GLY A 807 -43.89 1.10 -17.52
CA GLY A 807 -43.07 0.72 -18.67
C GLY A 807 -41.64 1.26 -18.60
N GLN A 808 -41.15 1.57 -17.40
CA GLN A 808 -39.81 2.10 -17.16
C GLN A 808 -38.90 1.05 -16.51
N GLN A 809 -37.61 1.36 -16.44
CA GLN A 809 -36.61 0.48 -15.83
C GLN A 809 -35.86 1.14 -14.66
N LYS A 810 -36.06 2.46 -14.46
CA LYS A 810 -35.24 3.29 -13.56
C LYS A 810 -36.12 4.08 -12.61
N GLY A 811 -35.71 4.11 -11.35
CA GLY A 811 -36.40 4.89 -10.33
C GLY A 811 -35.68 4.82 -8.99
N ALA A 812 -36.09 5.69 -8.09
CA ALA A 812 -35.52 5.79 -6.76
C ALA A 812 -36.56 6.22 -5.74
N ALA A 813 -36.42 5.73 -4.51
CA ALA A 813 -37.18 6.19 -3.37
C ALA A 813 -36.25 6.34 -2.17
N ILE A 814 -36.46 7.40 -1.39
CA ILE A 814 -35.78 7.59 -0.12
C ILE A 814 -36.79 7.97 0.96
N VAL A 815 -36.59 7.44 2.16
CA VAL A 815 -37.43 7.68 3.32
C VAL A 815 -36.52 7.98 4.51
N ILE A 816 -36.76 9.12 5.16
CA ILE A 816 -36.03 9.57 6.35
C ILE A 816 -37.02 9.88 7.48
N ASP A 817 -36.60 9.72 8.73
CA ASP A 817 -37.30 10.34 9.85
C ASP A 817 -37.11 11.86 9.76
N ALA A 818 -38.22 12.59 9.81
CA ALA A 818 -38.20 14.03 9.58
C ALA A 818 -37.58 14.85 10.71
N VAL A 819 -37.54 14.29 11.92
CA VAL A 819 -37.04 14.99 13.12
C VAL A 819 -35.59 14.64 13.36
N SER A 820 -35.27 13.33 13.48
CA SER A 820 -33.91 12.87 13.77
C SER A 820 -33.00 12.89 12.54
N GLY A 821 -33.57 12.77 11.33
CA GLY A 821 -32.79 12.57 10.11
C GLY A 821 -32.30 11.13 9.93
N GLU A 822 -32.80 10.17 10.71
CA GLU A 822 -32.51 8.74 10.49
C GLU A 822 -32.88 8.32 9.07
N LEU A 823 -31.94 7.77 8.30
CA LEU A 823 -32.22 7.15 7.00
C LEU A 823 -32.91 5.79 7.18
N LEU A 824 -34.19 5.68 6.80
CA LEU A 824 -35.01 4.51 7.06
C LEU A 824 -35.05 3.53 5.88
N ALA A 825 -35.07 4.06 4.65
CA ALA A 825 -35.01 3.30 3.41
C ALA A 825 -34.39 4.14 2.27
N SER A 826 -33.63 3.49 1.39
CA SER A 826 -32.95 4.07 0.23
C SER A 826 -32.92 3.05 -0.91
N VAL A 827 -33.87 3.16 -1.83
CA VAL A 827 -34.12 2.19 -2.91
C VAL A 827 -33.64 2.76 -4.25
N SER A 828 -32.75 2.06 -4.94
CA SER A 828 -32.25 2.41 -6.28
C SER A 828 -32.55 1.31 -7.27
N TYR A 829 -33.19 1.64 -8.39
CA TYR A 829 -33.43 0.73 -9.52
C TYR A 829 -32.85 1.29 -10.83
N PRO A 830 -32.28 0.43 -11.70
CA PRO A 830 -32.09 -1.01 -11.52
C PRO A 830 -31.06 -1.31 -10.42
N MET A 831 -31.30 -2.39 -9.68
CA MET A 831 -30.33 -2.90 -8.71
C MET A 831 -29.18 -3.60 -9.45
N PRO A 832 -27.96 -3.59 -8.91
CA PRO A 832 -26.88 -4.39 -9.46
C PRO A 832 -27.24 -5.86 -9.42
N GLU A 833 -26.98 -6.57 -10.51
CA GLU A 833 -27.04 -8.03 -10.50
C GLU A 833 -26.11 -8.58 -9.40
N ALA A 834 -26.50 -9.70 -8.79
CA ALA A 834 -25.67 -10.34 -7.77
C ALA A 834 -24.26 -10.50 -8.34
N PRO A 835 -23.22 -9.99 -7.67
CA PRO A 835 -21.91 -9.91 -8.27
C PRO A 835 -21.41 -11.32 -8.56
N GLU A 836 -21.19 -11.62 -9.85
CA GLU A 836 -20.17 -12.60 -10.23
C GLU A 836 -18.88 -12.17 -9.51
N THR A 837 -18.31 -13.09 -8.73
CA THR A 837 -17.10 -12.97 -7.91
C THR A 837 -16.11 -11.88 -8.39
N ALA A 838 -15.77 -10.95 -7.48
CA ALA A 838 -14.64 -10.01 -7.34
C ALA A 838 -13.79 -9.47 -8.52
N GLU A 839 -13.94 -9.94 -9.75
CA GLU A 839 -12.85 -9.88 -10.72
C GLU A 839 -13.12 -9.05 -11.96
N LYS A 840 -14.26 -8.36 -12.04
CA LYS A 840 -14.60 -7.53 -13.20
C LYS A 840 -14.48 -6.02 -13.00
N VAL A 841 -13.84 -5.52 -11.94
CA VAL A 841 -13.60 -4.06 -11.84
C VAL A 841 -12.21 -3.77 -11.27
N ASP A 842 -11.18 -3.91 -12.11
CA ASP A 842 -9.96 -3.13 -11.93
C ASP A 842 -10.34 -1.63 -11.93
N HIS A 843 -9.67 -0.84 -11.09
CA HIS A 843 -9.91 0.59 -10.95
C HIS A 843 -9.74 1.40 -12.26
N GLU A 844 -9.15 0.80 -13.31
CA GLU A 844 -9.05 1.37 -14.66
C GLU A 844 -10.22 0.97 -15.59
N GLY A 845 -10.97 -0.09 -15.28
CA GLY A 845 -12.04 -0.65 -16.12
C GLY A 845 -13.37 0.14 -16.10
N LEU A 846 -13.49 1.16 -15.25
CA LEU A 846 -14.67 2.03 -15.23
C LEU A 846 -14.83 2.83 -16.54
N ILE A 847 -13.81 2.91 -17.40
CA ILE A 847 -13.85 3.59 -18.70
C ILE A 847 -14.54 2.75 -19.80
N ASP A 848 -14.78 1.44 -19.60
CA ASP A 848 -15.37 0.59 -20.67
C ASP A 848 -16.56 -0.32 -20.25
N ALA A 849 -17.15 -0.14 -19.07
CA ALA A 849 -18.44 -0.77 -18.75
C ALA A 849 -19.54 -0.27 -19.70
N THR A 850 -20.35 -1.17 -20.27
CA THR A 850 -21.55 -0.81 -21.03
C THR A 850 -22.42 0.14 -20.20
N GLU A 851 -23.04 1.12 -20.85
CA GLU A 851 -23.81 2.18 -20.19
C GLU A 851 -24.79 1.62 -19.14
N GLY A 852 -25.48 0.50 -19.47
CA GLY A 852 -26.39 -0.19 -18.55
C GLY A 852 -25.75 -0.74 -17.27
N LYS A 853 -24.50 -1.25 -17.31
CA LYS A 853 -23.79 -1.72 -16.11
C LYS A 853 -23.35 -0.57 -15.21
N ARG A 854 -22.95 0.57 -15.79
CA ARG A 854 -22.64 1.79 -15.02
C ARG A 854 -23.89 2.34 -14.34
N GLU A 855 -25.03 2.26 -15.02
CA GLU A 855 -26.29 2.75 -14.49
C GLU A 855 -26.79 1.95 -13.28
N GLN A 856 -26.52 0.64 -13.18
CA GLN A 856 -26.86 -0.16 -12.00
C GLN A 856 -26.05 0.23 -10.76
N LEU A 857 -24.83 0.77 -10.94
CA LEU A 857 -23.94 1.15 -9.84
C LEU A 857 -24.21 2.55 -9.28
N LEU A 858 -25.08 3.32 -9.94
CA LEU A 858 -25.49 4.65 -9.47
C LEU A 858 -26.46 4.52 -8.30
N ASP A 859 -26.06 5.09 -7.17
CA ASP A 859 -26.93 5.31 -6.01
C ASP A 859 -27.81 6.54 -6.23
N ARG A 860 -28.93 6.30 -6.92
CA ARG A 860 -29.88 7.33 -7.34
C ARG A 860 -30.51 8.10 -6.18
N PRO A 861 -30.94 7.47 -5.07
CA PRO A 861 -31.53 8.19 -3.94
C PRO A 861 -30.63 9.26 -3.33
N ARG A 862 -29.36 8.94 -3.09
CA ARG A 862 -28.46 9.80 -2.30
C ARG A 862 -27.61 10.72 -3.18
N PHE A 863 -27.15 10.23 -4.33
CA PHE A 863 -26.18 10.95 -5.18
C PHE A 863 -26.65 11.19 -6.61
N GLY A 864 -27.76 10.60 -7.05
CA GLY A 864 -28.34 10.88 -8.37
C GLY A 864 -28.79 12.33 -8.46
N LEU A 865 -28.42 13.02 -9.54
CA LEU A 865 -28.78 14.42 -9.79
C LEU A 865 -29.81 14.48 -10.91
N TYR A 866 -30.98 15.05 -10.59
CA TYR A 866 -32.13 15.06 -11.47
C TYR A 866 -32.79 16.44 -11.45
N PRO A 867 -33.39 16.89 -12.55
CA PRO A 867 -34.24 18.07 -12.51
C PRO A 867 -35.45 17.79 -11.61
N PRO A 868 -35.67 18.57 -10.54
CA PRO A 868 -36.76 18.34 -9.59
C PRO A 868 -38.14 18.76 -10.15
N GLY A 869 -38.16 19.60 -11.19
CA GLY A 869 -39.39 20.16 -11.76
C GLY A 869 -40.25 20.84 -10.69
N SER A 870 -41.58 20.73 -10.84
CA SER A 870 -42.55 21.37 -9.94
C SER A 870 -42.42 21.03 -8.44
N SER A 871 -41.64 20.02 -8.04
CA SER A 871 -41.35 19.77 -6.62
C SER A 871 -40.46 20.86 -6.00
N PHE A 872 -39.60 21.51 -6.80
CA PHE A 872 -38.72 22.61 -6.38
C PHE A 872 -39.46 23.89 -6.00
N LYS A 873 -40.72 24.04 -6.42
CA LYS A 873 -41.59 25.16 -6.03
C LYS A 873 -41.69 25.32 -4.51
N LEU A 874 -41.53 24.22 -3.75
CA LEU A 874 -41.43 24.27 -2.30
C LEU A 874 -40.23 25.11 -1.84
N VAL A 875 -39.06 24.93 -2.46
CA VAL A 875 -37.84 25.71 -2.17
C VAL A 875 -38.04 27.18 -2.52
N THR A 876 -38.63 27.48 -3.67
CA THR A 876 -38.96 28.86 -4.08
C THR A 876 -39.97 29.52 -3.12
N ALA A 877 -40.98 28.77 -2.66
CA ALA A 877 -41.93 29.26 -1.66
C ALA A 877 -41.24 29.55 -0.32
N MET A 878 -40.37 28.65 0.15
CA MET A 878 -39.57 28.88 1.36
C MET A 878 -38.72 30.15 1.26
N ALA A 879 -38.06 30.36 0.11
CA ALA A 879 -37.25 31.54 -0.14
C ALA A 879 -38.10 32.83 -0.15
N ALA A 880 -39.32 32.77 -0.69
CA ALA A 880 -40.26 33.90 -0.70
C ALA A 880 -40.73 34.25 0.72
N LEU A 881 -41.16 33.25 1.50
CA LEU A 881 -41.67 33.40 2.86
C LEU A 881 -40.62 33.95 3.83
N GLN A 882 -39.33 33.73 3.56
CA GLN A 882 -38.25 34.31 4.39
C GLN A 882 -37.94 35.77 4.09
N ARG A 883 -38.24 36.25 2.87
CA ARG A 883 -37.74 37.54 2.40
C ARG A 883 -38.64 38.71 2.79
N ARG A 884 -39.97 38.51 2.81
CA ARG A 884 -40.97 39.54 3.11
C ARG A 884 -42.19 38.94 3.79
N GLY A 885 -42.72 39.63 4.80
CA GLY A 885 -44.07 39.35 5.29
C GLY A 885 -45.12 39.63 4.21
N GLY A 886 -46.10 38.74 4.04
CA GLY A 886 -47.17 38.86 3.05
C GLY A 886 -46.82 38.30 1.66
N ALA A 887 -45.70 37.59 1.49
CA ALA A 887 -45.35 36.93 0.23
C ALA A 887 -46.38 35.86 -0.18
N GLU A 888 -47.02 35.22 0.80
CA GLU A 888 -48.12 34.28 0.67
C GLU A 888 -49.39 34.88 0.03
N ASN A 889 -49.59 36.20 0.21
CA ASN A 889 -50.75 36.95 -0.30
C ASN A 889 -50.48 37.57 -1.68
N GLN A 890 -49.27 37.40 -2.23
CA GLN A 890 -48.95 37.91 -3.56
C GLN A 890 -49.72 37.13 -4.62
N VAL A 891 -50.49 37.86 -5.42
CA VAL A 891 -51.31 37.31 -6.51
C VAL A 891 -50.59 37.55 -7.84
N PHE A 892 -50.43 36.50 -8.63
CA PHE A 892 -49.87 36.59 -9.97
C PHE A 892 -50.80 36.01 -11.02
N GLN A 893 -50.69 36.52 -12.24
CA GLN A 893 -51.57 36.13 -13.33
C GLN A 893 -51.02 34.93 -14.11
N CYS A 894 -51.87 33.92 -14.30
CA CYS A 894 -51.71 32.85 -15.28
C CYS A 894 -52.77 33.07 -16.37
N ARG A 895 -52.33 33.17 -17.63
CA ARG A 895 -53.16 33.52 -18.79
C ARG A 895 -52.95 32.56 -19.95
N LEU A 896 -53.80 32.65 -20.96
CA LEU A 896 -53.59 31.96 -22.23
C LEU A 896 -52.55 32.74 -23.05
N LEU A 897 -51.51 32.05 -23.51
CA LEU A 897 -50.46 32.61 -24.37
C LEU A 897 -50.89 32.58 -25.84
N PRO A 898 -50.27 33.38 -26.72
CA PRO A 898 -50.62 33.43 -28.16
C PRO A 898 -50.48 32.08 -28.90
N ASP A 899 -49.70 31.15 -28.36
CA ASP A 899 -49.54 29.78 -28.89
C ASP A 899 -50.59 28.80 -28.36
N GLY A 900 -51.64 29.29 -27.69
CA GLY A 900 -52.73 28.49 -27.13
C GLY A 900 -52.37 27.71 -25.86
N ARG A 901 -51.16 27.88 -25.30
CA ARG A 901 -50.74 27.23 -24.05
C ARG A 901 -51.06 28.12 -22.84
N VAL A 902 -51.44 27.50 -21.73
CA VAL A 902 -51.57 28.19 -20.44
C VAL A 902 -50.18 28.59 -19.92
N GLY A 903 -50.03 29.78 -19.36
CA GLY A 903 -48.75 30.26 -18.84
C GLY A 903 -48.68 31.77 -18.59
N ASN A 904 -47.48 32.35 -18.67
CA ASN A 904 -47.28 33.80 -18.69
C ASN A 904 -45.90 34.18 -19.30
N VAL A 905 -45.76 35.44 -19.73
CA VAL A 905 -44.48 36.07 -20.08
C VAL A 905 -44.03 36.92 -18.89
N VAL A 906 -42.87 36.62 -18.33
CA VAL A 906 -42.28 37.37 -17.21
C VAL A 906 -41.55 38.59 -17.75
N ARG A 907 -41.88 39.78 -17.26
CA ARG A 907 -41.29 41.06 -17.67
C ARG A 907 -39.78 41.04 -17.39
N GLY A 908 -38.98 41.28 -18.43
CA GLY A 908 -37.52 41.20 -18.37
C GLY A 908 -36.94 39.93 -19.00
N TRP A 909 -37.79 38.96 -19.38
CA TRP A 909 -37.35 37.73 -20.05
C TRP A 909 -38.15 37.50 -21.34
N SER A 910 -37.45 37.13 -22.41
CA SER A 910 -38.04 36.94 -23.74
C SER A 910 -38.74 35.59 -23.92
N ARG A 911 -38.43 34.59 -23.09
CA ARG A 911 -38.97 33.23 -23.21
C ARG A 911 -40.27 33.11 -22.38
N PRO A 912 -41.41 32.76 -23.00
CA PRO A 912 -42.65 32.51 -22.25
C PRO A 912 -42.50 31.30 -21.33
N VAL A 913 -43.08 31.39 -20.13
CA VAL A 913 -43.22 30.27 -19.20
C VAL A 913 -44.57 29.63 -19.43
N ARG A 914 -44.57 28.31 -19.67
CA ARG A 914 -45.76 27.51 -19.94
C ARG A 914 -46.08 26.62 -18.75
N ASP A 915 -47.37 26.48 -18.48
CA ASP A 915 -47.94 25.49 -17.58
C ASP A 915 -48.08 24.11 -18.26
N ASP A 916 -48.65 23.13 -17.55
CA ASP A 916 -48.73 21.75 -18.04
C ASP A 916 -49.48 21.70 -19.37
N VAL A 917 -49.12 20.75 -20.23
CA VAL A 917 -49.78 20.55 -21.52
C VAL A 917 -51.26 20.18 -21.33
N LEU A 918 -51.61 19.59 -20.19
CA LEU A 918 -52.98 19.21 -19.86
C LEU A 918 -53.84 20.38 -19.36
N ASP A 919 -53.25 21.53 -19.04
CA ASP A 919 -53.97 22.71 -18.59
C ASP A 919 -54.61 23.40 -19.81
N LYS A 920 -55.92 23.20 -19.97
CA LYS A 920 -56.71 23.73 -21.10
C LYS A 920 -57.32 25.10 -20.83
N ALA A 921 -57.40 25.51 -19.57
CA ALA A 921 -57.93 26.80 -19.13
C ALA A 921 -56.92 27.49 -18.22
N PRO A 922 -56.71 28.81 -18.34
CA PRO A 922 -55.79 29.53 -17.47
C PRO A 922 -56.25 29.47 -16.02
N HIS A 923 -55.30 29.31 -15.10
CA HIS A 923 -55.57 29.28 -13.66
C HIS A 923 -56.07 30.64 -13.12
N GLY A 924 -55.89 31.72 -13.89
CA GLY A 924 -56.34 33.06 -13.54
C GLY A 924 -55.34 33.79 -12.63
N SER A 925 -55.85 34.74 -11.85
CA SER A 925 -55.07 35.44 -10.83
C SER A 925 -55.09 34.63 -9.54
N ILE A 926 -53.95 34.04 -9.18
CA ILE A 926 -53.86 33.08 -8.07
C ILE A 926 -52.80 33.47 -7.05
N ASP A 927 -53.02 33.08 -5.80
CA ASP A 927 -52.09 33.25 -4.68
C ASP A 927 -51.12 32.06 -4.53
N MET A 928 -50.31 32.05 -3.46
CA MET A 928 -49.34 30.97 -3.21
C MET A 928 -50.01 29.61 -2.96
N ALA A 929 -51.14 29.60 -2.24
CA ALA A 929 -51.88 28.38 -1.90
C ALA A 929 -52.39 27.70 -3.18
N GLN A 930 -53.06 28.49 -4.02
CA GLN A 930 -53.55 28.08 -5.33
C GLN A 930 -52.41 27.71 -6.28
N GLY A 931 -51.32 28.49 -6.27
CA GLY A 931 -50.12 28.20 -7.07
C GLY A 931 -49.47 26.86 -6.74
N ILE A 932 -49.41 26.49 -5.46
CA ILE A 932 -48.88 25.19 -5.00
C ILE A 932 -49.86 24.06 -5.32
N SER A 933 -51.14 24.21 -4.99
CA SER A 933 -52.17 23.18 -5.16
C SER A 933 -52.46 22.85 -6.64
N GLN A 934 -52.58 23.86 -7.49
CA GLN A 934 -52.74 23.72 -8.94
C GLN A 934 -51.41 23.52 -9.67
N SER A 935 -50.28 23.65 -8.95
CA SER A 935 -48.94 23.48 -9.50
C SER A 935 -48.64 24.41 -10.68
N CYS A 936 -49.02 25.69 -10.60
CA CYS A 936 -48.84 26.67 -11.67
C CYS A 936 -47.38 27.17 -11.79
N ASN A 937 -46.70 26.87 -12.89
CA ASN A 937 -45.38 27.36 -13.30
C ASN A 937 -45.38 28.88 -13.47
N ALA A 938 -46.42 29.46 -14.09
CA ALA A 938 -46.49 30.89 -14.34
C ALA A 938 -46.47 31.73 -13.04
N TYR A 939 -47.15 31.26 -11.99
CA TYR A 939 -47.10 31.87 -10.66
C TYR A 939 -45.67 31.86 -10.09
N PHE A 940 -45.03 30.69 -10.05
CA PHE A 940 -43.70 30.54 -9.45
C PHE A 940 -42.58 31.23 -10.23
N ALA A 941 -42.71 31.34 -11.54
CA ALA A 941 -41.79 32.12 -12.37
C ALA A 941 -41.84 33.62 -12.01
N GLN A 942 -43.04 34.16 -11.78
CA GLN A 942 -43.23 35.56 -11.36
C GLN A 942 -42.80 35.77 -9.90
N LEU A 943 -43.14 34.84 -8.99
CA LEU A 943 -42.69 34.88 -7.60
C LEU A 943 -41.16 34.87 -7.52
N GLY A 944 -40.51 33.98 -8.27
CA GLY A 944 -39.05 33.89 -8.36
C GLY A 944 -38.42 35.18 -8.89
N ALA A 945 -38.95 35.72 -9.99
CA ALA A 945 -38.38 36.91 -10.64
C ALA A 945 -38.63 38.21 -9.88
N TYR A 946 -39.83 38.42 -9.35
CA TYR A 946 -40.25 39.72 -8.80
C TYR A 946 -40.12 39.81 -7.27
N VAL A 947 -40.15 38.68 -6.55
CA VAL A 947 -40.14 38.66 -5.08
C VAL A 947 -38.84 38.05 -4.55
N VAL A 948 -38.47 36.86 -5.02
CA VAL A 948 -37.34 36.09 -4.45
C VAL A 948 -35.99 36.61 -4.93
N GLY A 949 -35.77 36.72 -6.23
CA GLY A 949 -34.46 37.07 -6.82
C GLY A 949 -33.44 35.92 -6.78
N ALA A 950 -32.38 36.04 -7.57
CA ALA A 950 -31.38 34.98 -7.76
C ALA A 950 -30.61 34.63 -6.47
N GLU A 951 -30.16 35.62 -5.70
CA GLU A 951 -29.38 35.36 -4.48
C GLU A 951 -30.17 34.60 -3.41
N ALA A 952 -31.41 35.00 -3.13
CA ALA A 952 -32.21 34.36 -2.09
C ALA A 952 -32.61 32.93 -2.50
N LEU A 953 -32.93 32.73 -3.79
CA LEU A 953 -33.22 31.39 -4.31
C LEU A 953 -31.99 30.47 -4.24
N LEU A 954 -30.81 30.99 -4.61
CA LEU A 954 -29.56 30.25 -4.50
C LEU A 954 -29.26 29.87 -3.05
N ARG A 955 -29.29 30.84 -2.11
CA ARG A 955 -29.03 30.57 -0.68
C ARG A 955 -29.98 29.52 -0.12
N GLN A 956 -31.27 29.60 -0.47
CA GLN A 956 -32.26 28.62 -0.01
C GLN A 956 -32.00 27.22 -0.61
N ALA A 957 -31.64 27.13 -1.89
CA ALA A 957 -31.31 25.87 -2.54
C ALA A 957 -30.02 25.24 -1.98
N GLU A 958 -29.00 26.06 -1.72
CA GLU A 958 -27.72 25.63 -1.14
C GLU A 958 -27.86 25.04 0.26
N ALA A 959 -28.81 25.54 1.07
CA ALA A 959 -29.11 24.95 2.38
C ALA A 959 -29.51 23.45 2.28
N PHE A 960 -30.06 23.01 1.15
CA PHE A 960 -30.41 21.62 0.87
C PHE A 960 -29.40 20.89 -0.03
N GLY A 961 -28.31 21.55 -0.43
CA GLY A 961 -27.34 21.00 -1.38
C GLY A 961 -27.86 20.92 -2.82
N ILE A 962 -28.86 21.74 -3.19
CA ILE A 962 -29.44 21.77 -4.54
C ILE A 962 -28.67 22.76 -5.40
N ARG A 963 -28.26 22.33 -6.61
CA ARG A 963 -27.64 23.21 -7.60
C ARG A 963 -28.72 23.83 -8.47
N VAL A 964 -28.63 25.12 -8.72
CA VAL A 964 -29.62 25.90 -9.49
C VAL A 964 -29.05 26.51 -10.78
N ALA A 965 -27.73 26.55 -10.91
CA ALA A 965 -27.03 27.01 -12.12
C ALA A 965 -25.65 26.32 -12.28
N ASP A 966 -25.04 26.46 -13.46
CA ASP A 966 -23.67 26.03 -13.74
C ASP A 966 -22.84 27.12 -14.46
N PRO A 967 -21.83 27.72 -13.80
CA PRO A 967 -21.45 27.54 -12.39
C PRO A 967 -22.57 28.02 -11.44
N ASN A 968 -22.66 27.41 -10.25
CA ASN A 968 -23.72 27.67 -9.27
C ASN A 968 -23.55 29.05 -8.61
N SER A 969 -23.96 30.12 -9.28
CA SER A 969 -23.79 31.50 -8.82
C SER A 969 -25.04 32.36 -9.09
N PRO A 970 -25.25 33.47 -8.33
CA PRO A 970 -26.41 34.34 -8.53
C PRO A 970 -26.44 34.96 -9.93
N ALA A 971 -25.28 35.36 -10.45
CA ALA A 971 -25.15 35.95 -11.77
C ALA A 971 -25.61 34.99 -12.86
N LYS A 972 -25.18 33.71 -12.79
CA LYS A 972 -25.58 32.72 -13.78
C LYS A 972 -27.05 32.32 -13.66
N LEU A 973 -27.55 32.26 -12.43
CA LEU A 973 -28.96 31.97 -12.15
C LEU A 973 -29.89 33.07 -12.68
N ALA A 974 -29.47 34.34 -12.68
CA ALA A 974 -30.29 35.46 -13.15
C ALA A 974 -30.74 35.31 -14.61
N ASP A 975 -29.90 34.74 -15.48
CA ASP A 975 -30.19 34.49 -16.90
C ASP A 975 -31.45 33.63 -17.12
N ALA A 976 -31.70 32.69 -16.19
CA ALA A 976 -32.75 31.68 -16.30
C ALA A 976 -33.63 31.63 -15.04
N LEU A 977 -33.68 32.71 -14.26
CA LEU A 977 -34.34 32.76 -12.96
C LEU A 977 -35.83 32.35 -13.03
N PRO A 978 -36.64 32.80 -14.01
CA PRO A 978 -38.02 32.35 -14.13
C PRO A 978 -38.15 30.83 -14.28
N GLN A 979 -37.28 30.19 -15.07
CA GLN A 979 -37.27 28.74 -15.30
C GLN A 979 -36.77 27.98 -14.07
N ALA A 980 -35.71 28.47 -13.44
CA ALA A 980 -35.15 27.90 -12.23
C ALA A 980 -36.15 27.95 -11.06
N ALA A 981 -36.96 29.01 -10.96
CA ALA A 981 -37.93 29.19 -9.88
C ALA A 981 -39.02 28.10 -9.79
N TYR A 982 -39.27 27.35 -10.87
CA TYR A 982 -40.16 26.19 -10.84
C TYR A 982 -39.44 24.85 -11.10
N GLY A 983 -38.11 24.84 -10.95
CA GLY A 983 -37.28 23.62 -10.96
C GLY A 983 -36.88 23.12 -12.35
N GLN A 984 -36.87 23.99 -13.36
CA GLN A 984 -36.38 23.69 -14.71
C GLN A 984 -35.07 24.47 -15.01
N GLY A 985 -34.55 24.33 -16.23
CA GLY A 985 -33.29 24.98 -16.63
C GLY A 985 -32.10 24.15 -16.17
N GLN A 986 -31.20 24.75 -15.37
CA GLN A 986 -29.99 24.09 -14.85
C GLN A 986 -30.16 23.56 -13.41
N VAL A 987 -31.38 23.55 -12.88
CA VAL A 987 -31.65 23.08 -11.51
C VAL A 987 -31.56 21.56 -11.45
N VAL A 988 -30.72 21.03 -10.55
CA VAL A 988 -30.60 19.60 -10.28
C VAL A 988 -30.53 19.33 -8.78
N ALA A 989 -31.29 18.32 -8.34
CA ALA A 989 -31.39 17.90 -6.96
C ALA A 989 -31.34 16.36 -6.86
N SER A 990 -30.86 15.85 -5.74
CA SER A 990 -31.03 14.43 -5.40
C SER A 990 -32.37 14.17 -4.72
N PRO A 991 -32.92 12.95 -4.80
CA PRO A 991 -34.08 12.57 -4.01
C PRO A 991 -33.88 12.82 -2.51
N LEU A 992 -32.68 12.55 -1.98
CA LEU A 992 -32.32 12.89 -0.60
C LEU A 992 -32.50 14.38 -0.30
N ALA A 993 -31.98 15.27 -1.14
CA ALA A 993 -32.14 16.72 -0.95
C ALA A 993 -33.63 17.12 -0.93
N MET A 994 -34.45 16.55 -1.82
CA MET A 994 -35.88 16.83 -1.85
C MET A 994 -36.63 16.23 -0.65
N ALA A 995 -36.22 15.07 -0.14
CA ALA A 995 -36.76 14.51 1.10
C ALA A 995 -36.42 15.41 2.30
N CYS A 996 -35.23 16.00 2.35
CA CYS A 996 -34.86 17.00 3.35
C CYS A 996 -35.72 18.27 3.28
N VAL A 997 -36.12 18.71 2.08
CA VAL A 997 -37.09 19.81 1.91
C VAL A 997 -38.42 19.45 2.58
N ALA A 998 -38.97 18.26 2.31
CA ALA A 998 -40.21 17.81 2.96
C ALA A 998 -40.05 17.63 4.48
N ALA A 999 -38.93 17.07 4.93
CA ALA A 999 -38.61 16.91 6.35
C ALA A 999 -38.62 18.25 7.05
N THR A 1000 -37.96 19.26 6.47
CA THR A 1000 -37.91 20.63 6.99
C THR A 1000 -39.30 21.23 7.15
N VAL A 1001 -40.19 21.06 6.16
CA VAL A 1001 -41.59 21.52 6.29
C VAL A 1001 -42.31 20.81 7.44
N SER A 1002 -42.11 19.50 7.58
CA SER A 1002 -42.78 18.69 8.60
C SER A 1002 -42.21 18.83 10.01
N ASN A 1003 -40.96 19.30 10.13
CA ASN A 1003 -40.21 19.50 11.36
C ASN A 1003 -40.15 20.99 11.72
N ASP A 1004 -41.27 21.70 11.52
CA ASP A 1004 -41.44 23.10 11.91
C ASP A 1004 -40.36 24.06 11.35
N GLY A 1005 -39.78 23.73 10.20
CA GLY A 1005 -38.74 24.53 9.55
C GLY A 1005 -37.31 24.21 9.98
N ALA A 1006 -37.10 23.18 10.79
CA ALA A 1006 -35.79 22.64 11.14
C ALA A 1006 -35.33 21.57 10.14
N LEU A 1007 -34.21 21.81 9.48
CA LEU A 1007 -33.56 20.89 8.55
C LEU A 1007 -32.78 19.82 9.35
N PRO A 1008 -33.20 18.55 9.30
CA PRO A 1008 -32.46 17.48 9.97
C PRO A 1008 -31.16 17.14 9.23
N LYS A 1009 -30.13 16.72 9.99
CA LYS A 1009 -28.90 16.18 9.41
C LYS A 1009 -29.05 14.68 9.20
N VAL A 1010 -29.15 14.27 7.93
CA VAL A 1010 -29.39 12.87 7.60
C VAL A 1010 -28.19 11.99 7.96
N HIS A 1011 -28.46 10.85 8.61
CA HIS A 1011 -27.45 9.90 9.04
C HIS A 1011 -27.93 8.45 8.94
N CYS A 1012 -27.00 7.54 8.64
CA CYS A 1012 -27.28 6.11 8.44
C CYS A 1012 -26.86 5.22 9.63
N LEU A 1013 -26.02 5.74 10.53
CA LEU A 1013 -25.52 5.01 11.69
C LEU A 1013 -26.28 5.47 12.93
N GLN A 1014 -26.78 4.53 13.74
CA GLN A 1014 -27.53 4.87 14.95
C GLN A 1014 -26.59 5.58 15.94
N ALA A 1015 -26.90 6.84 16.24
CA ALA A 1015 -26.15 7.67 17.18
C ALA A 1015 -26.77 7.61 18.59
N GLU A 1016 -25.98 7.95 19.62
CA GLU A 1016 -26.48 8.11 21.00
C GLU A 1016 -27.32 9.39 21.13
N GLU A 1017 -26.99 10.43 20.37
CA GLU A 1017 -27.75 11.68 20.29
C GLU A 1017 -27.96 12.10 18.82
N ASP A 1018 -29.14 12.64 18.54
CA ASP A 1018 -29.46 13.17 17.22
C ASP A 1018 -28.63 14.44 16.94
N PRO A 1019 -28.05 14.58 15.73
CA PRO A 1019 -27.31 15.78 15.40
C PRO A 1019 -28.24 17.02 15.45
N PRO A 1020 -27.74 18.18 15.89
CA PRO A 1020 -28.57 19.39 15.99
C PRO A 1020 -29.12 19.79 14.60
N ALA A 1021 -30.43 19.97 14.53
CA ALA A 1021 -31.11 20.43 13.32
C ALA A 1021 -30.94 21.96 13.14
N GLN A 1022 -30.65 22.40 11.92
CA GLN A 1022 -30.54 23.83 11.61
C GLN A 1022 -31.92 24.37 11.23
N ARG A 1023 -32.42 25.41 11.91
CA ARG A 1023 -33.66 26.07 11.49
C ARG A 1023 -33.41 26.92 10.25
N VAL A 1024 -34.01 26.53 9.13
CA VAL A 1024 -33.89 27.21 7.84
C VAL A 1024 -35.21 27.85 7.39
N LEU A 1025 -36.30 27.65 8.13
CA LEU A 1025 -37.59 28.30 7.90
C LEU A 1025 -38.27 28.59 9.26
N PRO A 1026 -38.95 29.73 9.44
CA PRO A 1026 -39.76 29.97 10.63
C PRO A 1026 -40.90 28.95 10.77
N GLN A 1027 -41.25 28.58 12.01
CA GLN A 1027 -42.26 27.57 12.30
C GLN A 1027 -43.63 27.88 11.67
N GLU A 1028 -44.07 29.14 11.75
CA GLU A 1028 -45.35 29.57 11.17
C GLU A 1028 -45.38 29.37 9.64
N HIS A 1029 -44.28 29.71 8.96
CA HIS A 1029 -44.16 29.51 7.52
C HIS A 1029 -44.06 28.03 7.14
N ALA A 1030 -43.45 27.20 7.98
CA ALA A 1030 -43.41 25.75 7.79
C ALA A 1030 -44.81 25.13 7.91
N LYS A 1031 -45.58 25.50 8.94
CA LYS A 1031 -46.98 25.06 9.12
C LYS A 1031 -47.87 25.53 7.96
N LEU A 1032 -47.67 26.77 7.50
CA LEU A 1032 -48.38 27.31 6.34
C LEU A 1032 -48.09 26.49 5.08
N LEU A 1033 -46.82 26.23 4.79
CA LEU A 1033 -46.40 25.45 3.62
C LEU A 1033 -46.87 23.98 3.73
N ALA A 1034 -46.87 23.40 4.92
CA ALA A 1034 -47.44 22.08 5.19
C ALA A 1034 -48.92 22.00 4.80
N ARG A 1035 -49.71 23.03 5.13
CA ARG A 1035 -51.12 23.13 4.75
C ARG A 1035 -51.29 23.18 3.23
N TYR A 1036 -50.49 23.98 2.53
CA TYR A 1036 -50.51 24.03 1.07
C TYR A 1036 -50.11 22.69 0.44
N MET A 1037 -49.13 21.98 1.00
CA MET A 1037 -48.77 20.62 0.60
C MET A 1037 -49.90 19.61 0.87
N ARG A 1038 -50.73 19.82 1.89
CA ARG A 1038 -51.94 19.00 2.10
C ARG A 1038 -53.01 19.29 1.05
N GLU A 1039 -53.21 20.56 0.68
CA GLU A 1039 -54.15 20.97 -0.36
C GLU A 1039 -53.84 20.34 -1.72
N VAL A 1040 -52.55 20.13 -2.05
CA VAL A 1040 -52.14 19.36 -3.24
C VAL A 1040 -52.77 17.96 -3.26
N VAL A 1041 -52.88 17.31 -2.11
CA VAL A 1041 -53.43 15.95 -1.97
C VAL A 1041 -54.95 15.97 -1.89
N THR A 1042 -55.57 16.94 -1.23
CA THR A 1042 -57.03 16.96 -1.06
C THR A 1042 -57.79 17.55 -2.24
N ALA A 1043 -57.18 18.53 -2.92
CA ALA A 1043 -57.79 19.33 -3.98
C ALA A 1043 -56.87 19.59 -5.18
N GLY A 1044 -55.62 19.16 -5.19
CA GLY A 1044 -54.66 19.47 -6.25
C GLY A 1044 -54.23 18.29 -7.12
N THR A 1045 -52.96 18.31 -7.54
CA THR A 1045 -52.37 17.31 -8.45
C THR A 1045 -52.09 15.94 -7.79
N GLY A 1046 -52.18 15.83 -6.46
CA GLY A 1046 -51.93 14.61 -5.68
C GLY A 1046 -53.19 13.86 -5.22
N ARG A 1047 -54.36 14.14 -5.83
CA ARG A 1047 -55.68 13.61 -5.42
C ARG A 1047 -55.77 12.08 -5.33
N SER A 1048 -54.89 11.33 -5.99
CA SER A 1048 -54.81 9.87 -5.87
C SER A 1048 -54.55 9.40 -4.43
N LEU A 1049 -54.03 10.26 -3.56
CA LEU A 1049 -53.72 9.97 -2.16
C LEU A 1049 -54.74 10.55 -1.16
N LYS A 1050 -55.84 11.14 -1.64
CA LYS A 1050 -56.82 11.86 -0.81
C LYS A 1050 -57.43 10.97 0.28
N ASN A 1051 -57.75 9.72 -0.07
CA ASN A 1051 -58.52 8.78 0.77
C ASN A 1051 -57.63 7.78 1.53
N LEU A 1052 -56.31 8.02 1.62
CA LEU A 1052 -55.45 7.19 2.45
C LEU A 1052 -55.78 7.38 3.93
N GLU A 1053 -55.78 6.28 4.67
CA GLU A 1053 -55.99 6.26 6.12
C GLU A 1053 -55.00 7.19 6.85
N ILE A 1054 -53.75 7.23 6.35
CA ILE A 1054 -52.70 8.08 6.89
C ILE A 1054 -52.62 9.34 6.04
N PRO A 1055 -52.91 10.52 6.62
CA PRO A 1055 -52.92 11.75 5.86
C PRO A 1055 -51.51 12.10 5.39
N ILE A 1056 -51.34 12.28 4.08
CA ILE A 1056 -50.09 12.71 3.45
C ILE A 1056 -50.19 14.19 3.08
N ALA A 1057 -49.10 14.94 3.26
CA ALA A 1057 -48.88 16.24 2.64
C ALA A 1057 -47.69 16.14 1.68
N GLY A 1058 -47.84 16.63 0.45
CA GLY A 1058 -46.80 16.45 -0.56
C GLY A 1058 -46.95 17.36 -1.77
N LYS A 1059 -46.03 17.22 -2.71
CA LYS A 1059 -45.99 17.96 -3.97
C LYS A 1059 -45.58 17.04 -5.11
N THR A 1060 -46.39 17.02 -6.17
CA THR A 1060 -46.02 16.35 -7.43
C THR A 1060 -44.96 17.18 -8.16
N GLY A 1061 -44.05 16.50 -8.85
CA GLY A 1061 -43.13 17.10 -9.80
C GLY A 1061 -43.22 16.40 -11.16
N THR A 1062 -43.13 17.20 -12.21
CA THR A 1062 -42.97 16.75 -13.59
C THR A 1062 -41.78 17.53 -14.13
N ALA A 1063 -40.68 16.86 -14.45
CA ALA A 1063 -39.47 17.51 -14.96
C ALA A 1063 -39.29 17.16 -16.43
N GLU A 1064 -39.21 18.17 -17.30
CA GLU A 1064 -39.24 17.98 -18.75
C GLU A 1064 -37.80 17.79 -19.25
N LEU A 1065 -37.61 16.83 -20.14
CA LEU A 1065 -36.32 16.57 -20.77
C LEU A 1065 -36.45 16.78 -22.28
N ALA A 1066 -35.42 17.37 -22.89
CA ALA A 1066 -35.38 17.53 -24.34
C ALA A 1066 -35.41 16.15 -25.02
N GLY A 1067 -36.44 15.90 -25.84
CA GLY A 1067 -36.58 14.67 -26.63
C GLY A 1067 -36.86 13.39 -25.82
N LYS A 1068 -37.17 13.48 -24.53
CA LYS A 1068 -37.46 12.31 -23.67
C LYS A 1068 -38.71 12.55 -22.80
N PRO A 1069 -39.43 11.49 -22.38
CA PRO A 1069 -40.53 11.62 -21.44
C PRO A 1069 -40.06 12.27 -20.11
N SER A 1070 -40.94 13.00 -19.46
CA SER A 1070 -40.61 13.69 -18.20
C SER A 1070 -40.35 12.71 -17.04
N HIS A 1071 -39.51 13.12 -16.08
CA HIS A 1071 -39.38 12.39 -14.81
C HIS A 1071 -40.59 12.65 -13.92
N ALA A 1072 -41.13 11.58 -13.33
CA ALA A 1072 -42.27 11.61 -12.43
C ALA A 1072 -41.79 11.68 -10.97
N TRP A 1073 -42.08 12.79 -10.29
CA TRP A 1073 -41.70 13.03 -8.90
C TRP A 1073 -42.90 13.11 -7.97
N PHE A 1074 -42.72 12.62 -6.74
CA PHE A 1074 -43.56 12.97 -5.61
C PHE A 1074 -42.72 13.11 -4.34
N VAL A 1075 -42.84 14.26 -3.68
CA VAL A 1075 -42.06 14.63 -2.50
C VAL A 1075 -43.02 15.01 -1.40
N GLY A 1076 -42.87 14.46 -0.19
CA GLY A 1076 -43.85 14.70 0.88
C GLY A 1076 -43.46 14.10 2.22
N PHE A 1077 -44.38 14.22 3.16
CA PHE A 1077 -44.25 13.66 4.49
C PHE A 1077 -45.58 13.11 5.01
N ALA A 1078 -45.48 12.21 6.00
CA ALA A 1078 -46.61 11.60 6.67
C ALA A 1078 -46.26 11.20 8.12
N PRO A 1079 -47.23 11.21 9.05
CA PRO A 1079 -48.59 11.75 8.89
C PRO A 1079 -48.62 13.28 8.87
N TYR A 1080 -49.61 13.85 8.18
CA TYR A 1080 -49.98 15.26 8.24
C TYR A 1080 -51.04 15.50 9.33
N GLY A 1081 -50.76 16.43 10.24
CA GLY A 1081 -51.64 16.73 11.38
C GLY A 1081 -51.45 15.78 12.57
N GLY A 1082 -51.90 16.23 13.75
CA GLY A 1082 -51.81 15.49 15.03
C GLY A 1082 -50.44 15.52 15.72
N GLU A 1083 -50.43 15.09 16.99
CA GLU A 1083 -49.24 14.93 17.85
C GLU A 1083 -48.48 13.62 17.54
N ALA A 1084 -48.29 13.31 16.26
CA ALA A 1084 -47.55 12.13 15.87
C ALA A 1084 -46.08 12.23 16.34
N ARG A 1085 -45.70 11.34 17.27
CA ARG A 1085 -44.34 11.28 17.86
C ARG A 1085 -43.22 11.02 16.83
N ARG A 1086 -43.55 10.45 15.66
CA ARG A 1086 -42.62 10.26 14.52
C ARG A 1086 -43.32 10.54 13.20
N ARG A 1087 -42.63 11.29 12.33
CA ARG A 1087 -43.05 11.60 10.96
C ARG A 1087 -41.95 11.16 10.02
N ILE A 1088 -42.33 10.58 8.88
CA ILE A 1088 -41.39 10.28 7.80
C ILE A 1088 -41.51 11.33 6.71
N ALA A 1089 -40.38 11.70 6.13
CA ALA A 1089 -40.30 12.47 4.90
C ALA A 1089 -39.70 11.60 3.81
N PHE A 1090 -40.16 11.79 2.58
CA PHE A 1090 -39.78 10.95 1.46
C PHE A 1090 -39.73 11.72 0.14
N ALA A 1091 -38.96 11.19 -0.79
CA ALA A 1091 -38.94 11.61 -2.18
C ALA A 1091 -38.87 10.39 -3.09
N ILE A 1092 -39.73 10.36 -4.09
CA ILE A 1092 -39.84 9.27 -5.06
C ILE A 1092 -39.70 9.85 -6.46
N ILE A 1093 -38.87 9.22 -7.27
CA ILE A 1093 -38.69 9.52 -8.69
C ILE A 1093 -38.82 8.23 -9.51
N ILE A 1094 -39.59 8.29 -10.59
CA ILE A 1094 -39.58 7.28 -11.65
C ILE A 1094 -39.11 7.98 -12.92
N GLU A 1095 -37.93 7.58 -13.39
CA GLU A 1095 -37.30 8.26 -14.52
C GLU A 1095 -38.13 8.03 -15.79
N ASN A 1096 -38.43 9.09 -16.55
CA ASN A 1096 -39.26 9.03 -17.75
C ASN A 1096 -40.70 8.52 -17.50
N GLY A 1097 -41.15 8.51 -16.24
CA GLY A 1097 -42.49 8.08 -15.81
C GLY A 1097 -43.63 9.05 -16.15
N ARG A 1098 -43.34 10.14 -16.86
CA ARG A 1098 -44.26 11.22 -17.24
C ARG A 1098 -44.83 12.00 -16.06
N TYR A 1099 -45.97 11.58 -15.52
CA TYR A 1099 -46.75 12.36 -14.56
C TYR A 1099 -46.59 11.87 -13.12
N GLY A 1100 -46.00 12.70 -12.25
CA GLY A 1100 -45.76 12.40 -10.83
C GLY A 1100 -47.00 11.96 -10.05
N GLY A 1101 -48.15 12.62 -10.25
CA GLY A 1101 -49.40 12.30 -9.54
C GLY A 1101 -50.03 10.94 -9.92
N ARG A 1102 -49.69 10.38 -11.08
CA ARG A 1102 -50.24 9.10 -11.57
C ARG A 1102 -49.34 7.91 -11.23
N VAL A 1103 -48.04 8.14 -11.10
CA VAL A 1103 -47.04 7.07 -11.03
C VAL A 1103 -46.25 7.12 -9.71
N ALA A 1104 -45.64 8.26 -9.37
CA ALA A 1104 -44.84 8.40 -8.14
C ALA A 1104 -45.69 8.56 -6.87
N ALA A 1105 -46.82 9.27 -6.95
CA ALA A 1105 -47.70 9.48 -5.80
C ALA A 1105 -48.33 8.18 -5.26
N PRO A 1106 -48.92 7.28 -6.07
CA PRO A 1106 -49.41 5.98 -5.58
C PRO A 1106 -48.34 5.14 -4.89
N ALA A 1107 -47.13 5.09 -5.44
CA ALA A 1107 -45.99 4.41 -4.80
C ALA A 1107 -45.69 4.99 -3.41
N ALA A 1108 -45.78 6.31 -3.24
CA ALA A 1108 -45.64 6.96 -1.94
C ALA A 1108 -46.72 6.55 -0.95
N GLY A 1109 -47.97 6.46 -1.40
CA GLY A 1109 -49.09 6.02 -0.58
C GLY A 1109 -48.91 4.60 -0.03
N GLU A 1110 -48.46 3.69 -0.88
CA GLU A 1110 -48.15 2.31 -0.47
C GLU A 1110 -46.97 2.24 0.51
N ILE A 1111 -45.90 3.02 0.28
CA ILE A 1111 -44.74 3.08 1.18
C ILE A 1111 -45.12 3.65 2.56
N VAL A 1112 -45.96 4.70 2.61
CA VAL A 1112 -46.46 5.25 3.88
C VAL A 1112 -47.33 4.23 4.61
N THR A 1113 -48.19 3.52 3.88
CA THR A 1113 -49.03 2.45 4.45
C THR A 1113 -48.17 1.32 5.01
N ALA A 1114 -47.13 0.90 4.28
CA ALA A 1114 -46.15 -0.08 4.73
C ALA A 1114 -45.42 0.38 6.00
N ALA A 1115 -44.92 1.62 6.01
CA ALA A 1115 -44.24 2.20 7.17
C ALA A 1115 -45.12 2.19 8.42
N ALA A 1116 -46.42 2.45 8.28
CA ALA A 1116 -47.34 2.41 9.41
C ALA A 1116 -47.65 0.99 9.91
N ARG A 1117 -47.88 0.04 8.99
CA ARG A 1117 -48.07 -1.38 9.35
C ARG A 1117 -46.87 -1.95 10.09
N LEU A 1118 -45.66 -1.50 9.72
CA LEU A 1118 -44.40 -1.90 10.36
C LEU A 1118 -44.12 -1.16 11.68
N GLY A 1119 -44.97 -0.21 12.07
CA GLY A 1119 -44.81 0.60 13.28
C GLY A 1119 -43.73 1.67 13.19
N VAL A 1120 -43.25 2.01 11.99
CA VAL A 1120 -42.28 3.09 11.77
C VAL A 1120 -42.91 4.45 12.06
N ILE A 1121 -44.19 4.61 11.70
CA ILE A 1121 -45.05 5.75 12.06
C ILE A 1121 -46.29 5.24 12.79
N ARG A 1122 -46.79 5.97 13.80
CA ARG A 1122 -48.00 5.61 14.55
C ARG A 1122 -49.20 6.40 14.05
N SER A 1123 -50.30 5.71 13.73
CA SER A 1123 -51.62 6.32 13.48
C SER A 1123 -52.31 6.58 14.82
N GLY A 1124 -52.99 7.73 14.96
CA GLY A 1124 -53.66 8.16 16.20
C GLY A 1124 -54.76 7.23 16.71
N ASN A 1125 -55.20 6.25 15.90
CA ASN A 1125 -56.29 5.33 16.27
C ASN A 1125 -55.85 4.07 17.06
N ASN A 1126 -54.55 3.88 17.32
CA ASN A 1126 -54.05 2.71 18.09
C ASN A 1126 -53.77 3.01 19.57
N LEU A 1127 -54.50 3.95 20.18
CA LEU A 1127 -54.39 4.22 21.62
C LEU A 1127 -55.11 3.19 22.52
N GLU A 1128 -55.84 2.20 21.97
CA GLU A 1128 -56.66 1.29 22.78
C GLU A 1128 -56.36 -0.23 22.73
N MET A 1129 -55.31 -0.71 22.06
CA MET A 1129 -55.01 -2.16 22.05
C MET A 1129 -53.58 -2.55 22.43
N THR A 1130 -53.02 -1.96 23.48
CA THR A 1130 -51.94 -2.58 24.27
C THR A 1130 -52.09 -2.22 25.74
N SER A 1131 -53.21 -2.65 26.34
CA SER A 1131 -53.37 -2.79 27.78
C SER A 1131 -54.28 -3.98 28.05
N GLU A 1132 -53.82 -5.19 27.68
CA GLU A 1132 -54.19 -6.42 28.39
C GLU A 1132 -53.28 -7.58 27.94
N LYS A 1133 -52.40 -7.97 28.88
CA LYS A 1133 -51.59 -9.20 29.00
C LYS A 1133 -50.50 -9.50 27.98
#